data_AF-A0A3R7K2Y2-F1
#
_entry.id   AF-A0A3R7K2Y2-F1
#
_cell.length_a   1.000
_cell.length_b   1.000
_cell.length_c   1.000
_cell.angle_alpha   90.00
_cell.angle_beta   90.00
_cell.angle_gamma   90.00
#
_symmetry.space_group_name_H-M   'P 1'
#
loop_
_entity.id
_entity.type
_entity.pdbx_description
1 polymer ?
#
loop_
_entity_poly.entity_id
_entity_poly.type
_entity_poly.pdbx_seq_one_letter_code
_entity_poly.pdbx_strand_id
1 'polypeptide(L)'
;MPAAMDANLEMVNFALSCIFVVEMVMKMFGLGLRLYARDRFNLFDAFIVTMGLLETIASPPSFMSKNQPKKGAVSALRSFRLFRVFKLARDWKSLRELLEMIARAVASITNFAVLLFLFIYIYALIGVQFFGNTMRFDVDGYPTPFTLEGFWDGTVPRNNFDTLLWAVVTVFQVITGENWNEIMYDTIRGNGKFACIYFITLVVLGNFVLMNLFLALLLDNFGADDEEQIKEKQEETKKLAAKMSVMKSSGKGKSLKSLRSLRGLRTFRPLPDWEPVVPQNFNNVGMAMLTFFEISTTEGWASVMVAAIDSNGIGMQPIRDNNMNWALFFVAFIMVGSFFVVNLFVGVIIDNFNRMKAALGGDFMLTPEQKKWIEAQKAASRVGPVRIMKPPQHPLRRFLFYAVKAKRFEWFIMICIIVNTFLMAGQYFGESTMQAYVINIVNEFFAAVFTVEAVIKLTAFSWEYFEDQWNQFDFFVVLGTLLSVIVEMFTGASVRSLAMLVRVFRVTRILRLVKASKSIRQILLTLYIALPGLSNITSILFLMLFIYSTMGVQLFAKIALNDNIDSHANFRDFGKAFLLLLRSATGEAWDTCMHDLASSTPGCVDDPPYNPMMCGFNDFDGCIPLNGCGSPIAFAFFCSFTLLVTYVMLNLTIAVILEGFSLSHEDEEPLFDQDLLEEFQVKWADIDPKATGFVKVDMILQLVNTLKPPLGRYGMPFSMSYFFKFMRQLEVPLYEGEYIHFRDVLLAMTREMVKGLTGDVGTITQMPADQDSAGLMSKRRIDFFAHQYFGACRIQRQVAQWLQIKRRLEKKYMEEYKNKIKKPSGRPKKQRDARVFTIG
;
A
#
# COMPACT_ATOMS: atom_id res chain seq x y z
N MET A 1 23.91 42.32 4.32
CA MET A 1 23.22 43.27 3.42
C MET A 1 23.92 44.63 3.52
N PRO A 2 24.14 45.37 2.41
CA PRO A 2 24.73 46.71 2.47
C PRO A 2 23.82 47.70 3.23
N ALA A 3 24.39 48.58 4.07
CA ALA A 3 23.63 49.50 4.91
C ALA A 3 22.69 50.44 4.13
N ALA A 4 23.09 50.86 2.92
CA ALA A 4 22.26 51.68 2.04
C ALA A 4 20.99 50.94 1.56
N MET A 5 21.08 49.63 1.35
CA MET A 5 19.93 48.81 0.96
C MET A 5 18.94 48.66 2.13
N ASP A 6 19.46 48.48 3.35
CA ASP A 6 18.64 48.39 4.56
C ASP A 6 17.84 49.69 4.80
N ALA A 7 18.51 50.85 4.70
CA ALA A 7 17.86 52.16 4.83
C ALA A 7 16.78 52.41 3.77
N ASN A 8 17.04 52.02 2.52
CA ASN A 8 16.06 52.12 1.44
C ASN A 8 14.84 51.21 1.67
N LEU A 9 15.06 50.00 2.16
CA LEU A 9 13.97 49.06 2.50
C LEU A 9 13.13 49.57 3.68
N GLU A 10 13.76 50.16 4.71
CA GLU A 10 13.02 50.78 5.83
C GLU A 10 12.11 51.91 5.34
N MET A 11 12.61 52.78 4.44
CA MET A 11 11.84 53.89 3.87
C MET A 11 10.64 53.39 3.04
N VAL A 12 10.86 52.40 2.16
CA VAL A 12 9.79 51.82 1.35
C VAL A 12 8.73 51.15 2.24
N ASN A 13 9.14 50.39 3.25
CA ASN A 13 8.22 49.73 4.18
C ASN A 13 7.35 50.72 4.97
N PHE A 14 7.93 51.84 5.39
CA PHE A 14 7.19 52.91 6.05
C PHE A 14 6.17 53.56 5.11
N ALA A 15 6.59 53.92 3.90
CA ALA A 15 5.71 54.51 2.89
C ALA A 15 4.51 53.61 2.56
N LEU A 16 4.74 52.31 2.35
CA LEU A 16 3.67 51.32 2.12
C LEU A 16 2.73 51.21 3.31
N SER A 17 3.24 51.26 4.54
CA SER A 17 2.40 51.19 5.74
C SER A 17 1.50 52.43 5.87
N CYS A 18 1.99 53.63 5.53
CA CYS A 18 1.16 54.83 5.46
C CYS A 18 0.05 54.71 4.41
N ILE A 19 0.35 54.16 3.23
CA ILE A 19 -0.65 53.93 2.18
C ILE A 19 -1.77 53.02 2.70
N PHE A 20 -1.43 51.93 3.40
CA PHE A 20 -2.45 51.02 3.96
C PHE A 20 -3.30 51.65 5.07
N VAL A 21 -2.73 52.54 5.89
CA VAL A 21 -3.49 53.31 6.88
C VAL A 21 -4.50 54.23 6.18
N VAL A 22 -4.06 54.94 5.14
CA VAL A 22 -4.93 55.83 4.36
C VAL A 22 -6.04 55.03 3.67
N GLU A 23 -5.72 53.89 3.06
CA GLU A 23 -6.69 52.98 2.45
C GLU A 23 -7.75 52.51 3.47
N MET A 24 -7.32 52.05 4.65
CA MET A 24 -8.21 51.59 5.72
C MET A 24 -9.15 52.71 6.17
N VAL A 25 -8.62 53.91 6.42
CA VAL A 25 -9.38 55.07 6.87
C VAL A 25 -10.39 55.50 5.80
N MET A 26 -9.99 55.54 4.52
CA MET A 26 -10.90 55.84 3.41
C MET A 26 -12.05 54.82 3.32
N LYS A 27 -11.76 53.52 3.48
CA LYS A 27 -12.77 52.46 3.48
C LYS A 27 -13.74 52.59 4.66
N MET A 28 -13.25 52.92 5.85
CA MET A 28 -14.08 53.11 7.05
C MET A 28 -15.02 54.31 6.90
N PHE A 29 -14.54 55.42 6.35
CA PHE A 29 -15.39 56.60 6.09
C PHE A 29 -16.37 56.39 4.93
N GLY A 30 -15.95 55.73 3.85
CA GLY A 30 -16.79 55.53 2.66
C GLY A 30 -17.91 54.49 2.85
N LEU A 31 -17.62 53.38 3.53
CA LEU A 31 -18.60 52.28 3.74
C LEU A 31 -19.39 52.43 5.04
N GLY A 32 -18.88 53.20 6.00
CA GLY A 32 -19.39 53.26 7.37
C GLY A 32 -18.94 52.06 8.21
N LEU A 33 -18.77 52.28 9.52
CA LEU A 33 -18.21 51.31 10.47
C LEU A 33 -18.95 49.96 10.49
N ARG A 34 -20.29 49.97 10.37
CA ARG A 34 -21.11 48.75 10.43
C ARG A 34 -20.97 47.88 9.17
N LEU A 35 -20.93 48.49 7.97
CA LEU A 35 -20.74 47.73 6.73
C LEU A 35 -19.29 47.26 6.59
N TYR A 36 -18.33 48.08 7.02
CA TYR A 36 -16.91 47.71 7.04
C TYR A 36 -16.66 46.46 7.89
N ALA A 37 -17.20 46.41 9.11
CA ALA A 37 -17.03 45.29 10.03
C ALA A 37 -17.77 44.00 9.61
N ARG A 38 -18.69 44.07 8.64
CA ARG A 38 -19.42 42.89 8.14
C ARG A 38 -18.58 42.05 7.17
N ASP A 39 -17.62 42.66 6.47
CA ASP A 39 -16.71 41.97 5.55
C ASP A 39 -15.49 41.43 6.30
N ARG A 40 -15.31 40.10 6.30
CA ARG A 40 -14.20 39.42 7.00
C ARG A 40 -12.83 39.84 6.46
N PHE A 41 -12.72 40.15 5.17
CA PHE A 41 -11.45 40.59 4.58
C PHE A 41 -11.09 42.02 4.99
N ASN A 42 -12.08 42.89 5.17
CA ASN A 42 -11.86 44.24 5.68
C ASN A 42 -11.44 44.21 7.16
N LEU A 43 -12.04 43.32 7.96
CA LEU A 43 -11.63 43.12 9.36
C LEU A 43 -10.19 42.60 9.48
N PHE A 44 -9.82 41.64 8.62
CA PHE A 44 -8.45 41.12 8.53
C PHE A 44 -7.43 42.20 8.09
N ASP A 45 -7.82 43.04 7.12
CA ASP A 45 -7.00 44.16 6.68
C ASP A 45 -6.76 45.18 7.83
N ALA A 46 -7.83 45.56 8.55
CA ALA A 46 -7.72 46.42 9.72
C ALA A 46 -6.77 45.84 10.78
N PHE A 47 -6.83 44.53 11.03
CA PHE A 47 -5.92 43.86 11.96
C PHE A 47 -4.46 43.97 11.52
N ILE A 48 -4.15 43.75 10.24
CA ILE A 48 -2.77 43.86 9.73
C ILE A 48 -2.25 45.30 9.80
N VAL A 49 -3.10 46.27 9.45
CA VAL A 49 -2.74 47.70 9.48
C VAL A 49 -2.48 48.17 10.91
N THR A 50 -3.33 47.76 11.86
CA THR A 50 -3.15 48.09 13.29
C THR A 50 -1.89 47.44 13.88
N MET A 51 -1.61 46.18 13.57
CA MET A 51 -0.35 45.53 13.98
C MET A 51 0.89 46.21 13.38
N GLY A 52 0.83 46.61 12.10
CA GLY A 52 1.92 47.36 11.46
C GLY A 52 2.12 48.75 12.07
N LEU A 53 1.05 49.41 12.54
CA LEU A 53 1.14 50.67 13.26
C LEU A 53 1.78 50.48 14.64
N LEU A 54 1.36 49.45 15.39
CA LEU A 54 1.96 49.10 16.69
C LEU A 54 3.46 48.80 16.56
N GLU A 55 3.88 48.11 15.50
CA GLU A 55 5.29 47.86 15.22
C GLU A 55 6.07 49.15 14.92
N THR A 56 5.49 50.07 14.15
CA THR A 56 6.12 51.36 13.82
C THR A 56 6.26 52.24 15.07
N ILE A 57 5.32 52.14 16.02
CA ILE A 57 5.39 52.81 17.32
C ILE A 57 6.46 52.16 18.20
N ALA A 58 6.51 50.83 18.27
CA ALA A 58 7.44 50.09 19.12
C ALA A 58 8.88 50.08 18.59
N SER A 59 9.07 50.16 17.27
CA SER A 59 10.37 50.21 16.60
C SER A 59 10.35 51.22 15.45
N PRO A 60 10.46 52.53 15.76
CA PRO A 60 10.42 53.57 14.73
C PRO A 60 11.58 53.43 13.73
N PRO A 61 11.36 53.76 12.44
CA PRO A 61 12.41 53.71 11.43
C PRO A 61 13.63 54.55 11.80
N SER A 62 14.81 54.16 11.33
CA SER A 62 16.09 54.82 11.66
C SER A 62 16.13 56.32 11.33
N PHE A 63 15.33 56.77 10.35
CA PHE A 63 15.20 58.19 9.99
C PHE A 63 14.31 59.01 10.95
N MET A 64 13.49 58.37 11.80
CA MET A 64 12.51 59.03 12.68
C MET A 64 12.97 59.13 14.14
N SER A 65 13.83 58.23 14.61
CA SER A 65 14.43 58.31 15.96
C SER A 65 15.89 57.85 15.94
N LYS A 66 16.79 58.67 16.51
CA LYS A 66 18.22 58.34 16.68
C LYS A 66 18.50 57.38 17.84
N ASN A 67 17.55 57.21 18.78
CA ASN A 67 17.65 56.25 19.89
C ASN A 67 16.74 55.06 19.58
N GLN A 68 17.27 54.06 18.87
CA GLN A 68 16.52 52.83 18.61
C GLN A 68 16.60 51.87 19.81
N PRO A 69 15.48 51.28 20.25
CA PRO A 69 15.52 50.17 21.19
C PRO A 69 16.27 48.98 20.57
N LYS A 70 16.98 48.20 21.41
CA LYS A 70 17.68 46.98 20.96
C LYS A 70 16.71 46.08 20.20
N LYS A 71 17.13 45.57 19.03
CA LYS A 71 16.39 44.62 18.17
C LYS A 71 16.18 43.30 18.93
N GLY A 72 15.20 43.26 19.84
CA GLY A 72 14.82 42.08 20.63
C GLY A 72 13.53 41.43 20.12
N ALA A 73 12.74 40.83 21.01
CA ALA A 73 11.48 40.11 20.71
C ALA A 73 10.46 40.92 19.87
N VAL A 74 10.50 42.25 19.94
CA VAL A 74 9.68 43.17 19.13
C VAL A 74 9.98 43.05 17.63
N SER A 75 11.17 42.57 17.24
CA SER A 75 11.52 42.31 15.83
C SER A 75 10.69 41.17 15.21
N ALA A 76 10.10 40.27 16.00
CA ALA A 76 9.19 39.26 15.48
C ALA A 76 7.89 39.88 14.94
N LEU A 77 7.50 41.07 15.44
CA LEU A 77 6.32 41.77 14.95
C LEU A 77 6.45 42.19 13.48
N ARG A 78 7.68 42.35 12.98
CA ARG A 78 7.96 42.64 11.56
C ARG A 78 7.46 41.53 10.64
N SER A 79 7.42 40.29 11.12
CA SER A 79 6.92 39.14 10.36
C SER A 79 5.41 39.24 10.10
N PHE A 80 4.64 39.97 10.92
CA PHE A 80 3.21 40.17 10.66
C PHE A 80 2.94 40.93 9.35
N ARG A 81 3.91 41.69 8.84
CA ARG A 81 3.82 42.33 7.52
C ARG A 81 3.64 41.33 6.38
N LEU A 82 4.12 40.10 6.54
CA LEU A 82 3.98 39.05 5.54
C LEU A 82 2.52 38.63 5.36
N PHE A 83 1.66 38.78 6.39
CA PHE A 83 0.23 38.46 6.25
C PHE A 83 -0.49 39.36 5.24
N ARG A 84 0.10 40.50 4.85
CA ARG A 84 -0.41 41.36 3.76
C ARG A 84 -0.49 40.59 2.44
N VAL A 85 0.37 39.59 2.22
CA VAL A 85 0.34 38.75 1.02
C VAL A 85 -0.99 38.00 0.89
N PHE A 86 -1.63 37.62 2.00
CA PHE A 86 -2.94 36.98 1.98
C PHE A 86 -4.08 37.89 1.49
N LYS A 87 -3.85 39.21 1.36
CA LYS A 87 -4.79 40.10 0.66
C LYS A 87 -5.01 39.66 -0.79
N LEU A 88 -4.00 39.05 -1.42
CA LEU A 88 -4.12 38.52 -2.78
C LEU A 88 -5.24 37.47 -2.91
N ALA A 89 -5.62 36.79 -1.82
CA ALA A 89 -6.73 35.84 -1.83
C ALA A 89 -8.11 36.49 -2.04
N ARG A 90 -8.25 37.81 -1.81
CA ARG A 90 -9.48 38.53 -2.13
C ARG A 90 -9.79 38.45 -3.63
N ASP A 91 -8.75 38.63 -4.45
CA ASP A 91 -8.89 38.76 -5.90
C ASP A 91 -8.53 37.45 -6.63
N TRP A 92 -7.63 36.65 -6.07
CA TRP A 92 -7.20 35.40 -6.67
C TRP A 92 -8.04 34.21 -6.20
N LYS A 93 -9.04 33.84 -7.02
CA LYS A 93 -10.01 32.75 -6.73
C LYS A 93 -9.34 31.44 -6.32
N SER A 94 -8.33 30.97 -7.07
CA SER A 94 -7.65 29.70 -6.75
C SER A 94 -6.90 29.74 -5.42
N LEU A 95 -6.30 30.88 -5.06
CA LEU A 95 -5.64 31.05 -3.76
C LEU A 95 -6.67 31.05 -2.61
N ARG A 96 -7.83 31.66 -2.81
CA ARG A 96 -8.93 31.62 -1.84
C ARG A 96 -9.44 30.20 -1.62
N GLU A 97 -9.72 29.48 -2.70
CA GLU A 97 -10.15 28.09 -2.65
C GLU A 97 -9.10 27.23 -1.92
N LEU A 98 -7.81 27.44 -2.22
CA LEU A 98 -6.73 26.76 -1.52
C LEU A 98 -6.74 27.06 -0.02
N LEU A 99 -6.83 28.34 0.39
CA LEU A 99 -6.86 28.73 1.80
C LEU A 99 -8.08 28.19 2.54
N GLU A 100 -9.25 28.13 1.88
CA GLU A 100 -10.45 27.52 2.45
C GLU A 100 -10.26 26.00 2.63
N MET A 101 -9.62 25.31 1.68
CA MET A 101 -9.25 23.90 1.83
C MET A 101 -8.28 23.69 3.00
N ILE A 102 -7.23 24.53 3.14
CA ILE A 102 -6.31 24.46 4.29
C ILE A 102 -7.08 24.60 5.60
N ALA A 103 -7.95 25.60 5.70
CA ALA A 103 -8.68 25.90 6.94
C ALA A 103 -9.59 24.73 7.36
N ARG A 104 -10.28 24.10 6.40
CA ARG A 104 -11.10 22.90 6.66
C ARG A 104 -10.25 21.71 7.11
N ALA A 105 -9.11 21.48 6.45
CA ALA A 105 -8.19 20.40 6.82
C ALA A 105 -7.64 20.58 8.24
N VAL A 106 -7.17 21.78 8.58
CA VAL A 106 -6.69 22.09 9.95
C VAL A 106 -7.80 21.90 10.99
N ALA A 107 -9.03 22.31 10.69
CA ALA A 107 -10.16 22.13 11.59
C ALA A 107 -10.49 20.65 11.87
N SER A 108 -10.45 19.78 10.84
CA SER A 108 -10.64 18.33 11.02
C SER A 108 -9.50 17.71 11.83
N ILE A 109 -8.25 18.10 11.55
CA ILE A 109 -7.05 17.55 12.22
C ILE A 109 -6.96 17.98 13.69
N THR A 110 -7.54 19.12 14.08
CA THR A 110 -7.35 19.70 15.43
C THR A 110 -7.69 18.70 16.56
N ASN A 111 -8.77 17.93 16.42
CA ASN A 111 -9.16 16.93 17.43
C ASN A 111 -8.11 15.81 17.58
N PHE A 112 -7.53 15.36 16.46
CA PHE A 112 -6.50 14.33 16.45
C PHE A 112 -5.12 14.85 16.83
N ALA A 113 -4.80 16.11 16.52
CA ALA A 113 -3.58 16.76 16.95
C ALA A 113 -3.49 16.82 18.49
N VAL A 114 -4.63 17.01 19.18
CA VAL A 114 -4.70 16.93 20.65
C VAL A 114 -4.38 15.52 21.14
N LEU A 115 -4.93 14.48 20.49
CA LEU A 115 -4.62 13.08 20.84
C LEU A 115 -3.13 12.76 20.62
N LEU A 116 -2.56 13.21 19.50
CA LEU A 116 -1.14 13.05 19.19
C LEU A 116 -0.26 13.78 20.22
N PHE A 117 -0.63 15.00 20.60
CA PHE A 117 0.08 15.75 21.63
C PHE A 117 0.02 15.05 22.99
N LEU A 118 -1.15 14.52 23.38
CA LEU A 118 -1.31 13.75 24.61
C LEU A 118 -0.44 12.48 24.58
N PHE A 119 -0.41 11.77 23.45
CA PHE A 119 0.44 10.60 23.27
C PHE A 119 1.93 10.94 23.40
N ILE A 120 2.39 12.00 22.73
CA ILE A 120 3.78 12.50 22.83
C ILE A 120 4.09 12.87 24.28
N TYR A 121 3.18 13.57 24.96
CA TYR A 121 3.37 13.99 26.34
C TYR A 121 3.52 12.80 27.29
N ILE A 122 2.68 11.76 27.15
CA ILE A 122 2.77 10.53 27.96
C ILE A 122 4.11 9.85 27.74
N TYR A 123 4.53 9.65 26.48
CA TYR A 123 5.82 9.01 26.18
C TYR A 123 7.00 9.86 26.65
N ALA A 124 6.93 11.18 26.52
CA ALA A 124 7.97 12.08 27.03
C ALA A 124 8.12 11.97 28.55
N LEU A 125 7.00 11.92 29.30
CA LEU A 125 7.05 11.69 30.75
C LEU A 125 7.63 10.33 31.11
N ILE A 126 7.24 9.26 30.40
CA ILE A 126 7.82 7.93 30.58
C ILE A 126 9.34 7.99 30.31
N GLY A 127 9.76 8.57 29.19
CA GLY A 127 11.17 8.72 28.83
C GLY A 127 11.98 9.48 29.89
N VAL A 128 11.45 10.58 30.43
CA VAL A 128 12.10 11.33 31.53
C VAL A 128 12.26 10.47 32.78
N GLN A 129 11.24 9.70 33.15
CA GLN A 129 11.28 8.84 34.35
C GLN A 129 12.25 7.66 34.21
N PHE A 130 12.34 7.06 33.02
CA PHE A 130 13.18 5.89 32.77
C PHE A 130 14.63 6.24 32.41
N PHE A 131 14.83 7.34 31.66
CA PHE A 131 16.11 7.66 31.02
C PHE A 131 16.70 9.01 31.43
N GLY A 132 15.99 9.82 32.23
CA GLY A 132 16.48 11.12 32.68
C GLY A 132 17.85 11.01 33.38
N ASN A 133 18.81 11.84 32.95
CA ASN A 133 20.20 11.87 33.39
C ASN A 133 21.03 10.60 33.14
N THR A 134 20.53 9.63 32.37
CA THR A 134 21.26 8.37 32.09
C THR A 134 22.15 8.43 30.85
N MET A 135 21.88 9.34 29.91
CA MET A 135 22.61 9.48 28.64
C MET A 135 23.80 10.43 28.76
N ARG A 136 24.75 10.10 29.66
CA ARG A 136 25.97 10.88 29.88
C ARG A 136 27.18 10.03 29.56
N PHE A 137 28.00 10.46 28.61
CA PHE A 137 29.16 9.69 28.15
C PHE A 137 30.46 10.39 28.46
N ASP A 138 31.50 9.64 28.84
CA ASP A 138 32.86 10.17 28.89
C ASP A 138 33.44 10.37 27.47
N VAL A 139 34.69 10.84 27.40
CA VAL A 139 35.41 11.09 26.14
C VAL A 139 35.59 9.79 25.32
N ASP A 140 35.65 8.64 25.99
CA ASP A 140 35.79 7.32 25.38
C ASP A 140 34.42 6.70 25.01
N GLY A 141 33.32 7.39 25.30
CA GLY A 141 31.96 6.98 24.98
C GLY A 141 31.31 6.03 25.98
N TYR A 142 31.87 5.80 27.17
CA TYR A 142 31.28 4.95 28.20
C TYR A 142 30.25 5.71 29.05
N PRO A 143 29.16 5.04 29.50
CA PRO A 143 28.13 5.68 30.33
C PRO A 143 28.69 6.05 31.70
N THR A 144 28.46 7.30 32.12
CA THR A 144 28.91 7.86 33.39
C THR A 144 27.72 8.14 34.31
N PRO A 145 27.77 7.73 35.58
CA PRO A 145 26.70 8.03 36.54
C PRO A 145 26.69 9.51 36.89
N PHE A 146 25.51 10.04 37.25
CA PHE A 146 25.39 11.42 37.73
C PHE A 146 26.05 11.56 39.11
N THR A 147 27.14 12.32 39.20
CA THR A 147 27.82 12.64 40.46
C THR A 147 27.91 14.16 40.66
N LEU A 148 27.48 14.65 41.83
CA LEU A 148 27.53 16.07 42.20
C LEU A 148 28.91 16.54 42.69
N GLU A 149 29.85 15.62 42.92
CA GLU A 149 31.10 15.89 43.66
C GLU A 149 32.33 16.14 42.76
N GLY A 150 32.20 16.23 41.44
CA GLY A 150 33.33 16.41 40.52
C GLY A 150 33.01 17.23 39.28
N PHE A 151 34.06 17.83 38.69
CA PHE A 151 33.99 18.43 37.36
C PHE A 151 33.81 17.30 36.33
N TRP A 152 32.68 17.29 35.63
CA TRP A 152 32.37 16.29 34.61
C TRP A 152 32.76 16.84 33.22
N ASP A 153 33.68 16.15 32.55
CA ASP A 153 34.22 16.51 31.23
C ASP A 153 33.69 15.58 30.12
N GLY A 154 32.42 15.18 30.24
CA GLY A 154 31.77 14.28 29.29
C GLY A 154 30.86 15.01 28.29
N THR A 155 30.16 14.24 27.47
CA THR A 155 29.17 14.73 26.50
C THR A 155 27.79 14.15 26.77
N VAL A 156 26.76 14.99 26.60
CA VAL A 156 25.35 14.59 26.62
C VAL A 156 24.81 14.77 25.20
N PRO A 157 24.25 13.72 24.57
CA PRO A 157 23.58 13.84 23.28
C PRO A 157 22.52 14.95 23.31
N ARG A 158 22.29 15.58 22.16
CA ARG A 158 21.29 16.66 22.05
C ARG A 158 19.89 16.14 22.30
N ASN A 159 19.56 15.01 21.67
CA ASN A 159 18.31 14.31 21.84
C ASN A 159 18.37 13.44 23.09
N ASN A 160 17.90 13.99 24.22
CA ASN A 160 17.93 13.34 25.52
C ASN A 160 16.60 13.49 26.26
N PHE A 161 16.50 12.80 27.41
CA PHE A 161 15.32 12.81 28.27
C PHE A 161 15.56 13.56 29.61
N ASP A 162 16.53 14.46 29.67
CA ASP A 162 16.89 15.16 30.92
C ASP A 162 15.86 16.23 31.30
N THR A 163 15.24 16.85 30.31
CA THR A 163 14.19 17.86 30.49
C THR A 163 12.93 17.48 29.73
N LEU A 164 11.78 17.93 30.22
CA LEU A 164 10.50 17.62 29.58
C LEU A 164 10.42 18.15 28.13
N LEU A 165 10.96 19.35 27.86
CA LEU A 165 10.90 19.93 26.52
C LEU A 165 11.78 19.16 25.52
N TRP A 166 13.00 18.79 25.91
CA TRP A 166 13.86 17.90 25.10
C TRP A 166 13.25 16.51 24.92
N ALA A 167 12.62 15.96 25.96
CA ALA A 167 11.94 14.68 25.87
C ALA A 167 10.76 14.72 24.87
N VAL A 168 9.96 15.80 24.88
CA VAL A 168 8.88 16.01 23.91
C VAL A 168 9.42 16.11 22.48
N VAL A 169 10.50 16.88 22.26
CA VAL A 169 11.14 17.03 20.95
C VAL A 169 11.74 15.69 20.48
N THR A 170 12.41 14.96 21.36
CA THR A 170 13.01 13.65 21.08
C THR A 170 11.94 12.62 20.73
N VAL A 171 10.83 12.57 21.48
CA VAL A 171 9.69 11.68 21.17
C VAL A 171 9.04 12.05 19.85
N PHE A 172 8.87 13.34 19.57
CA PHE A 172 8.35 13.81 18.29
C PHE A 172 9.27 13.40 17.13
N GLN A 173 10.59 13.56 17.27
CA GLN A 173 11.56 13.13 16.27
C GLN A 173 11.47 11.63 16.00
N VAL A 174 11.37 10.80 17.05
CA VAL A 174 11.21 9.34 16.89
C VAL A 174 9.91 9.00 16.13
N ILE A 175 8.80 9.67 16.42
CA ILE A 175 7.51 9.47 15.73
C ILE A 175 7.60 9.88 14.26
N THR A 176 8.38 10.91 13.92
CA THR A 176 8.60 11.31 12.52
C THR A 176 9.48 10.34 11.74
N GLY A 177 10.13 9.38 12.41
CA GLY A 177 11.01 8.39 11.79
C GLY A 177 12.43 8.90 11.48
N GLU A 178 12.75 10.16 11.79
CA GLU A 178 14.07 10.74 11.54
C GLU A 178 15.09 10.27 12.59
N ASN A 179 16.06 9.49 12.15
CA ASN A 179 17.24 9.10 12.94
C ASN A 179 16.93 8.53 14.36
N TRP A 180 15.79 7.85 14.49
CA TRP A 180 15.31 7.31 15.77
C TRP A 180 16.19 6.18 16.32
N ASN A 181 16.88 5.48 15.43
CA ASN A 181 17.80 4.39 15.72
C ASN A 181 19.04 4.89 16.48
N GLU A 182 19.61 6.04 16.11
CA GLU A 182 20.74 6.63 16.85
C GLU A 182 20.35 7.01 18.28
N ILE A 183 19.18 7.66 18.45
CA ILE A 183 18.64 7.99 19.78
C ILE A 183 18.44 6.74 20.63
N MET A 184 17.93 5.66 20.01
CA MET A 184 17.78 4.37 20.67
C MET A 184 19.14 3.79 21.07
N TYR A 185 20.16 3.85 20.21
CA TYR A 185 21.50 3.33 20.51
C TYR A 185 22.18 4.07 21.66
N ASP A 186 22.06 5.40 21.70
CA ASP A 186 22.56 6.20 22.81
C ASP A 186 21.84 5.84 24.12
N THR A 187 20.52 5.65 24.06
CA THR A 187 19.75 5.24 25.25
C THR A 187 20.12 3.83 25.71
N ILE A 188 20.33 2.88 24.78
CA ILE A 188 20.80 1.53 25.09
C ILE A 188 22.18 1.56 25.73
N ARG A 189 23.05 2.47 25.28
CA ARG A 189 24.39 2.66 25.85
C ARG A 189 24.33 3.15 27.30
N GLY A 190 23.38 4.03 27.63
CA GLY A 190 23.18 4.56 28.99
C GLY A 190 22.41 3.63 29.94
N ASN A 191 21.37 2.94 29.47
CA ASN A 191 20.40 2.23 30.31
C ASN A 191 20.35 0.70 30.06
N GLY A 192 21.06 0.22 29.05
CA GLY A 192 21.08 -1.18 28.64
C GLY A 192 20.05 -1.54 27.57
N LYS A 193 20.11 -2.78 27.09
CA LYS A 193 19.35 -3.25 25.90
C LYS A 193 17.83 -3.17 26.06
N PHE A 194 17.30 -3.21 27.29
CA PHE A 194 15.85 -3.13 27.52
C PHE A 194 15.23 -1.81 27.05
N ALA A 195 16.01 -0.74 26.92
CA ALA A 195 15.56 0.53 26.35
C ALA A 195 14.98 0.37 24.93
N CYS A 196 15.41 -0.65 24.16
CA CYS A 196 14.87 -0.88 22.81
C CYS A 196 13.35 -1.11 22.80
N ILE A 197 12.78 -1.66 23.87
CA ILE A 197 11.33 -1.92 23.96
C ILE A 197 10.58 -0.59 23.93
N TYR A 198 11.05 0.42 24.66
CA TYR A 198 10.44 1.75 24.67
C TYR A 198 10.40 2.33 23.26
N PHE A 199 11.52 2.35 22.53
CA PHE A 199 11.58 2.91 21.17
C PHE A 199 10.76 2.11 20.16
N ILE A 200 10.81 0.77 20.22
CA ILE A 200 9.99 -0.07 19.32
C ILE A 200 8.50 0.18 19.57
N THR A 201 8.05 0.23 20.83
CA THR A 201 6.64 0.52 21.13
C THR A 201 6.25 1.93 20.72
N LEU A 202 7.14 2.91 20.90
CA LEU A 202 6.92 4.29 20.50
C LEU A 202 6.79 4.42 18.96
N VAL A 203 7.68 3.78 18.19
CA VAL A 203 7.62 3.78 16.72
C VAL A 203 6.36 3.07 16.23
N VAL A 204 6.03 1.89 16.76
CA VAL A 204 4.86 1.11 16.32
C VAL A 204 3.55 1.84 16.66
N LEU A 205 3.38 2.28 17.91
CA LEU A 205 2.15 2.96 18.34
C LEU A 205 2.07 4.38 17.79
N GLY A 206 3.20 5.09 17.70
CA GLY A 206 3.28 6.42 17.10
C GLY A 206 2.89 6.39 15.62
N ASN A 207 3.48 5.50 14.85
CA ASN A 207 3.09 5.32 13.43
C ASN A 207 1.65 4.85 13.29
N PHE A 208 1.14 4.00 14.18
CA PHE A 208 -0.28 3.62 14.17
C PHE A 208 -1.20 4.83 14.38
N VAL A 209 -0.89 5.70 15.35
CA VAL A 209 -1.66 6.94 15.58
C VAL A 209 -1.56 7.87 14.36
N LEU A 210 -0.37 8.06 13.79
CA LEU A 210 -0.19 8.90 12.61
C LEU A 210 -0.92 8.36 11.38
N MET A 211 -0.85 7.05 11.14
CA MET A 211 -1.52 6.41 10.00
C MET A 211 -3.05 6.48 10.13
N ASN A 212 -3.59 6.35 11.34
CA ASN A 212 -5.03 6.51 11.55
C ASN A 212 -5.48 7.96 11.36
N LEU A 213 -4.66 8.94 11.75
CA LEU A 213 -4.92 10.35 11.46
C LEU A 213 -4.92 10.59 9.93
N PHE A 214 -3.93 10.06 9.23
CA PHE A 214 -3.85 10.16 7.77
C PHE A 214 -5.05 9.49 7.09
N LEU A 215 -5.42 8.27 7.50
CA LEU A 215 -6.55 7.53 6.96
C LEU A 215 -7.88 8.24 7.23
N ALA A 216 -8.10 8.75 8.44
CA ALA A 216 -9.31 9.48 8.80
C ALA A 216 -9.50 10.70 7.89
N LEU A 217 -8.43 11.46 7.67
CA LEU A 217 -8.47 12.61 6.77
C LEU A 217 -8.69 12.21 5.30
N LEU A 218 -8.04 11.14 4.86
CA LEU A 218 -8.24 10.60 3.52
C LEU A 218 -9.71 10.20 3.32
N LEU A 219 -10.33 9.53 4.29
CA LEU A 219 -11.74 9.16 4.27
C LEU A 219 -12.69 10.37 4.31
N ASP A 220 -12.37 11.40 5.10
CA ASP A 220 -13.12 12.67 5.09
C ASP A 220 -13.11 13.31 3.69
N ASN A 221 -11.98 13.21 2.97
CA ASN A 221 -11.88 13.68 1.58
C ASN A 221 -12.64 12.76 0.59
N PHE A 222 -12.77 11.46 0.86
CA PHE A 222 -13.61 10.56 0.06
C PHE A 222 -15.11 10.77 0.31
N GLY A 223 -15.51 11.18 1.52
CA GLY A 223 -16.92 11.21 1.93
C GLY A 223 -17.71 12.46 1.58
N ALA A 224 -17.05 13.59 1.26
CA ALA A 224 -17.73 14.89 1.22
C ALA A 224 -18.12 15.40 -0.19
N ASP A 225 -17.54 14.87 -1.27
CA ASP A 225 -17.57 15.55 -2.58
C ASP A 225 -18.19 14.76 -3.75
N ASP A 226 -18.56 13.50 -3.56
CA ASP A 226 -18.94 12.63 -4.68
C ASP A 226 -20.35 12.93 -5.28
N GLU A 227 -21.37 13.33 -4.53
CA GLU A 227 -22.71 13.47 -5.14
C GLU A 227 -23.00 14.83 -5.78
N GLU A 228 -22.53 15.93 -5.19
CA GLU A 228 -22.86 17.29 -5.61
C GLU A 228 -21.88 17.81 -6.67
N GLN A 229 -20.58 17.52 -6.52
CA GLN A 229 -19.57 17.92 -7.51
C GLN A 229 -19.63 17.06 -8.78
N ILE A 230 -20.05 15.79 -8.72
CA ILE A 230 -20.25 14.99 -9.94
C ILE A 230 -21.35 15.60 -10.81
N LYS A 231 -22.43 16.15 -10.22
CA LYS A 231 -23.51 16.83 -10.96
C LYS A 231 -23.07 18.16 -11.57
N GLU A 232 -22.33 18.99 -10.84
CA GLU A 232 -21.80 20.25 -11.39
C GLU A 232 -20.71 20.02 -12.45
N LYS A 233 -19.80 19.06 -12.23
CA LYS A 233 -18.74 18.70 -13.19
C LYS A 233 -19.30 18.02 -14.44
N GLN A 234 -20.41 17.28 -14.37
CA GLN A 234 -21.14 16.78 -15.55
C GLN A 234 -21.58 17.92 -16.48
N GLU A 235 -21.90 19.09 -15.93
CA GLU A 235 -22.31 20.26 -16.70
C GLU A 235 -21.12 21.04 -17.27
N GLU A 236 -20.01 21.13 -16.53
CA GLU A 236 -18.77 21.77 -17.00
C GLU A 236 -18.03 20.93 -18.05
N THR A 237 -17.99 19.60 -17.91
CA THR A 237 -17.32 18.70 -18.87
C THR A 237 -18.07 18.67 -20.21
N LYS A 238 -19.41 18.79 -20.19
CA LYS A 238 -20.23 19.03 -21.40
C LYS A 238 -19.92 20.37 -22.07
N LYS A 239 -19.65 21.42 -21.28
CA LYS A 239 -19.27 22.77 -21.78
C LYS A 239 -17.83 22.84 -22.30
N LEU A 240 -16.92 21.99 -21.78
CA LEU A 240 -15.52 21.90 -22.20
C LEU A 240 -15.34 21.04 -23.46
N ALA A 241 -16.08 19.93 -23.58
CA ALA A 241 -16.13 19.12 -24.81
C ALA A 241 -16.63 19.91 -26.03
N ALA A 242 -17.46 20.94 -25.81
CA ALA A 242 -17.91 21.88 -26.84
C ALA A 242 -16.85 22.94 -27.23
N LYS A 243 -15.76 23.09 -26.47
CA LYS A 243 -14.72 24.13 -26.68
C LYS A 243 -13.38 23.60 -27.17
N MET A 244 -13.17 22.29 -27.27
CA MET A 244 -11.93 21.71 -27.79
C MET A 244 -12.06 21.34 -29.27
N SER A 245 -12.13 22.37 -30.12
CA SER A 245 -11.62 22.29 -31.48
C SER A 245 -10.97 23.64 -31.81
N VAL A 246 -9.72 23.58 -32.33
CA VAL A 246 -8.84 24.70 -32.71
C VAL A 246 -7.85 25.16 -31.63
N MET A 247 -6.62 24.62 -31.63
CA MET A 247 -5.42 25.30 -32.19
C MET A 247 -4.16 24.45 -31.96
N LYS A 248 -3.26 24.39 -32.97
CA LYS A 248 -1.93 23.77 -32.86
C LYS A 248 -0.84 24.75 -33.33
N SER A 249 0.20 24.85 -32.49
CA SER A 249 1.63 25.13 -32.70
C SER A 249 2.12 26.13 -33.76
N SER A 250 3.09 26.97 -33.38
CA SER A 250 4.50 26.78 -33.78
C SER A 250 5.44 27.70 -32.99
N GLY A 251 6.63 27.19 -32.64
CA GLY A 251 7.64 27.88 -31.84
C GLY A 251 8.76 28.56 -32.65
N LYS A 252 9.69 29.19 -31.93
CA LYS A 252 11.10 29.41 -32.34
C LYS A 252 11.95 29.67 -31.09
N GLY A 253 12.99 28.86 -30.92
CA GLY A 253 13.96 28.97 -29.84
C GLY A 253 14.99 30.09 -30.05
N LYS A 254 15.66 30.46 -28.95
CA LYS A 254 16.95 31.16 -28.96
C LYS A 254 17.90 30.51 -27.95
N SER A 255 19.11 30.25 -28.43
CA SER A 255 20.28 29.73 -27.72
C SER A 255 20.79 30.71 -26.65
N LEU A 256 21.21 30.20 -25.50
CA LEU A 256 22.05 30.93 -24.54
C LEU A 256 23.45 30.33 -24.49
N LYS A 257 24.44 31.23 -24.51
CA LYS A 257 25.88 30.97 -24.62
C LYS A 257 26.48 30.62 -23.26
N SER A 258 27.47 29.72 -23.33
CA SER A 258 28.48 29.45 -22.30
C SER A 258 29.30 30.70 -21.97
N LEU A 259 29.69 30.86 -20.69
CA LEU A 259 30.81 31.69 -20.26
C LEU A 259 31.69 30.89 -19.30
N ARG A 260 32.95 30.70 -19.68
CA ARG A 260 34.04 30.15 -18.86
C ARG A 260 34.99 31.28 -18.45
N SER A 261 35.37 31.25 -17.17
CA SER A 261 36.64 31.61 -16.51
C SER A 261 37.20 33.04 -16.60
N LEU A 262 37.68 33.54 -15.44
CA LEU A 262 39.07 33.99 -15.25
C LEU A 262 39.49 33.97 -13.76
N ARG A 263 40.75 33.56 -13.53
CA ARG A 263 41.47 33.28 -12.27
C ARG A 263 41.93 34.52 -11.50
N GLY A 264 42.28 34.34 -10.21
CA GLY A 264 43.27 35.17 -9.50
C GLY A 264 43.55 34.74 -8.04
N LEU A 265 44.76 34.21 -7.79
CA LEU A 265 45.32 33.66 -6.54
C LEU A 265 45.28 34.55 -5.27
N ARG A 266 45.20 33.93 -4.09
CA ARG A 266 46.35 33.74 -3.16
C ARG A 266 46.01 32.85 -1.95
N THR A 267 46.99 32.01 -1.62
CA THR A 267 47.06 31.04 -0.51
C THR A 267 47.17 31.72 0.85
N PHE A 268 46.44 31.22 1.85
CA PHE A 268 46.85 31.31 3.26
C PHE A 268 46.43 30.04 4.02
N ARG A 269 47.30 29.63 4.95
CA ARG A 269 47.21 28.47 5.85
C ARG A 269 45.95 28.58 6.74
N PRO A 270 45.14 27.53 7.00
CA PRO A 270 43.99 27.68 7.88
C PRO A 270 44.46 27.72 9.35
N LEU A 271 44.18 28.86 9.97
CA LEU A 271 43.87 29.00 11.40
C LEU A 271 42.39 28.57 11.59
N PRO A 272 41.83 28.44 12.80
CA PRO A 272 40.44 28.01 12.98
C PRO A 272 39.48 28.84 12.12
N ASP A 273 38.85 28.18 11.14
CA ASP A 273 38.02 28.82 10.13
C ASP A 273 36.57 28.99 10.61
N TRP A 274 35.97 30.12 10.23
CA TRP A 274 34.57 30.40 10.52
C TRP A 274 33.68 29.68 9.49
N GLU A 275 33.16 28.52 9.86
CA GLU A 275 32.37 27.64 8.99
C GLU A 275 30.89 27.62 9.40
N PRO A 276 29.96 27.36 8.46
CA PRO A 276 28.56 27.16 8.79
C PRO A 276 28.36 25.91 9.66
N VAL A 277 27.48 25.99 10.67
CA VAL A 277 27.18 24.89 11.61
C VAL A 277 26.50 23.72 10.91
N VAL A 278 25.60 24.03 9.98
CA VAL A 278 24.93 23.08 9.10
C VAL A 278 24.91 23.67 7.68
N PRO A 279 24.90 22.83 6.61
CA PRO A 279 24.86 23.31 5.24
C PRO A 279 23.63 24.18 4.93
N GLN A 280 22.49 23.84 5.54
CA GLN A 280 21.23 24.55 5.41
C GLN A 280 21.27 25.93 6.08
N ASN A 281 20.63 26.93 5.48
CA ASN A 281 20.63 28.28 6.04
C ASN A 281 19.46 29.13 5.58
N PHE A 282 19.14 30.14 6.39
CA PHE A 282 18.09 31.13 6.14
C PHE A 282 18.66 32.50 5.72
N ASN A 283 19.83 32.52 5.06
CA ASN A 283 20.54 33.76 4.72
C ASN A 283 19.80 34.60 3.66
N ASN A 284 19.07 33.94 2.76
CA ASN A 284 18.25 34.56 1.74
C ASN A 284 17.01 33.71 1.44
N VAL A 285 16.02 34.30 0.75
CA VAL A 285 14.74 33.63 0.45
C VAL A 285 14.94 32.35 -0.37
N GLY A 286 15.87 32.32 -1.32
CA GLY A 286 16.13 31.13 -2.15
C GLY A 286 16.68 29.96 -1.33
N MET A 287 17.68 30.20 -0.48
CA MET A 287 18.25 29.19 0.42
C MET A 287 17.25 28.78 1.51
N ALA A 288 16.43 29.72 1.99
CA ALA A 288 15.34 29.41 2.90
C ALA A 288 14.30 28.51 2.24
N MET A 289 13.94 28.75 0.97
CA MET A 289 13.04 27.87 0.21
C MET A 289 13.63 26.47 0.02
N LEU A 290 14.93 26.38 -0.27
CA LEU A 290 15.64 25.10 -0.36
C LEU A 290 15.63 24.37 0.99
N THR A 291 15.95 25.08 2.08
CA THR A 291 15.91 24.52 3.45
C THR A 291 14.50 24.05 3.80
N PHE A 292 13.47 24.84 3.50
CA PHE A 292 12.07 24.45 3.70
C PHE A 292 11.66 23.25 2.83
N PHE A 293 12.18 23.15 1.62
CA PHE A 293 11.97 21.99 0.76
C PHE A 293 12.61 20.73 1.37
N GLU A 294 13.87 20.80 1.79
CA GLU A 294 14.58 19.69 2.46
C GLU A 294 13.79 19.21 3.70
N ILE A 295 13.51 20.10 4.66
CA ILE A 295 12.81 19.70 5.89
C ILE A 295 11.35 19.28 5.64
N SER A 296 10.72 19.71 4.54
CA SER A 296 9.38 19.23 4.18
C SER A 296 9.36 17.75 3.78
N THR A 297 10.51 17.19 3.40
CA THR A 297 10.70 15.76 3.16
C THR A 297 10.95 14.96 4.44
N THR A 298 10.87 15.60 5.62
CA THR A 298 11.16 15.03 6.95
C THR A 298 12.61 14.57 7.16
N GLU A 299 13.52 14.98 6.30
CA GLU A 299 14.96 14.71 6.39
C GLU A 299 15.74 15.94 6.87
N GLY A 300 16.77 15.71 7.67
CA GLY A 300 17.72 16.72 8.14
C GLY A 300 17.12 17.80 9.05
N TRP A 301 15.82 17.78 9.35
CA TRP A 301 15.13 18.86 10.05
C TRP A 301 15.55 18.98 11.50
N ALA A 302 15.87 17.86 12.18
CA ALA A 302 16.37 17.91 13.55
C ALA A 302 17.70 18.66 13.65
N SER A 303 18.60 18.47 12.67
CA SER A 303 19.91 19.16 12.64
C SER A 303 19.75 20.68 12.47
N VAL A 304 18.86 21.11 11.58
CA VAL A 304 18.53 22.52 11.35
C VAL A 304 17.85 23.13 12.57
N MET A 305 16.97 22.38 13.23
CA MET A 305 16.33 22.79 14.47
C MET A 305 17.34 23.02 15.58
N VAL A 306 18.27 22.08 15.81
CA VAL A 306 19.33 22.22 16.83
C VAL A 306 20.21 23.44 16.52
N ALA A 307 20.60 23.65 15.26
CA ALA A 307 21.36 24.84 14.85
C ALA A 307 20.59 26.15 15.11
N ALA A 308 19.26 26.15 14.95
CA ALA A 308 18.43 27.29 15.28
C ALA A 308 18.29 27.52 16.80
N ILE A 309 18.17 26.46 17.60
CA ILE A 309 18.14 26.52 19.08
C ILE A 309 19.45 27.12 19.61
N ASP A 310 20.58 26.74 19.04
CA ASP A 310 21.90 27.21 19.45
C ASP A 310 22.22 28.64 18.98
N SER A 311 21.36 29.23 18.14
CA SER A 311 21.58 30.58 17.62
C SER A 311 21.58 31.62 18.74
N ASN A 312 22.53 32.57 18.68
CA ASN A 312 22.66 33.66 19.66
C ASN A 312 22.51 35.04 18.99
N GLY A 313 23.36 35.32 18.00
CA GLY A 313 23.34 36.58 17.26
C GLY A 313 24.16 36.51 15.97
N ILE A 314 23.99 37.52 15.11
CA ILE A 314 24.68 37.59 13.81
C ILE A 314 26.19 37.74 14.06
N GLY A 315 27.00 36.82 13.52
CA GLY A 315 28.45 36.81 13.68
C GLY A 315 28.93 36.37 15.07
N MET A 316 28.04 35.80 15.89
CA MET A 316 28.37 35.29 17.22
C MET A 316 28.39 33.75 17.19
N GLN A 317 29.30 33.15 17.95
CA GLN A 317 29.38 31.69 18.08
C GLN A 317 28.05 31.15 18.65
N PRO A 318 27.50 30.04 18.10
CA PRO A 318 26.35 29.36 18.68
C PRO A 318 26.62 28.95 20.13
N ILE A 319 25.62 29.12 20.99
CA ILE A 319 25.66 28.70 22.40
C ILE A 319 24.63 27.59 22.56
N ARG A 320 25.07 26.45 23.08
CA ARG A 320 24.22 25.29 23.34
C ARG A 320 22.96 25.67 24.13
N ASP A 321 21.80 25.29 23.59
CA ASP A 321 20.47 25.40 24.24
C ASP A 321 20.03 26.85 24.58
N ASN A 322 20.56 27.85 23.88
CA ASN A 322 20.32 29.27 24.15
C ASN A 322 18.86 29.70 23.89
N ASN A 323 18.27 29.28 22.76
CA ASN A 323 16.94 29.69 22.31
C ASN A 323 16.02 28.48 22.05
N MET A 324 15.70 27.73 23.11
CA MET A 324 14.89 26.49 23.02
C MET A 324 13.50 26.67 22.38
N ASN A 325 12.95 27.88 22.40
CA ASN A 325 11.65 28.19 21.79
C ASN A 325 11.60 27.93 20.28
N TRP A 326 12.75 27.93 19.59
CA TRP A 326 12.82 27.58 18.17
C TRP A 326 12.38 26.15 17.88
N ALA A 327 12.49 25.23 18.85
CA ALA A 327 11.98 23.87 18.71
C ALA A 327 10.48 23.85 18.34
N LEU A 328 9.68 24.72 18.96
CA LEU A 328 8.23 24.81 18.70
C LEU A 328 7.93 25.21 17.26
N PHE A 329 8.76 26.07 16.65
CA PHE A 329 8.59 26.46 15.26
C PHE A 329 8.79 25.28 14.32
N PHE A 330 9.85 24.50 14.48
CA PHE A 330 10.12 23.34 13.62
C PHE A 330 9.12 22.21 13.85
N VAL A 331 8.75 21.92 15.10
CA VAL A 331 7.70 20.94 15.42
C VAL A 331 6.37 21.34 14.78
N ALA A 332 5.97 22.61 14.88
CA ALA A 332 4.74 23.11 14.24
C ALA A 332 4.85 23.08 12.70
N PHE A 333 6.01 23.42 12.15
CA PHE A 333 6.24 23.36 10.71
C PHE A 333 6.14 21.93 10.17
N ILE A 334 6.75 20.95 10.84
CA ILE A 334 6.65 19.54 10.43
C ILE A 334 5.22 19.04 10.62
N MET A 335 4.58 19.30 11.77
CA MET A 335 3.21 18.87 12.04
C MET A 335 2.17 19.48 11.08
N VAL A 336 2.32 20.74 10.70
CA VAL A 336 1.39 21.36 9.73
C VAL A 336 1.82 21.07 8.31
N GLY A 337 3.09 21.22 7.98
CA GLY A 337 3.65 21.13 6.64
C GLY A 337 3.66 19.72 6.07
N SER A 338 4.16 18.73 6.81
CA SER A 338 4.20 17.34 6.32
C SER A 338 2.80 16.78 6.10
N PHE A 339 1.89 16.99 7.06
CA PHE A 339 0.49 16.57 6.93
C PHE A 339 -0.22 17.36 5.83
N PHE A 340 -0.09 18.69 5.78
CA PHE A 340 -0.77 19.49 4.78
C PHE A 340 -0.37 19.14 3.34
N VAL A 341 0.94 19.00 3.09
CA VAL A 341 1.46 18.68 1.76
C VAL A 341 0.95 17.31 1.32
N VAL A 342 1.11 16.27 2.15
CA VAL A 342 0.64 14.92 1.81
C VAL A 342 -0.87 14.93 1.55
N ASN A 343 -1.64 15.63 2.39
CA ASN A 343 -3.11 15.70 2.26
C ASN A 343 -3.56 16.43 0.99
N LEU A 344 -2.90 17.52 0.61
CA LEU A 344 -3.19 18.27 -0.61
C LEU A 344 -2.88 17.41 -1.84
N PHE A 345 -1.71 16.76 -1.87
CA PHE A 345 -1.30 15.94 -3.01
C PHE A 345 -2.15 14.67 -3.14
N VAL A 346 -2.36 13.94 -2.04
CA VAL A 346 -3.15 12.71 -2.04
C VAL A 346 -4.60 13.01 -2.41
N GLY A 347 -5.21 14.06 -1.84
CA GLY A 347 -6.58 14.46 -2.19
C GLY A 347 -6.73 14.81 -3.67
N VAL A 348 -5.83 15.63 -4.22
CA VAL A 348 -5.87 16.01 -5.64
C VAL A 348 -5.60 14.83 -6.57
N ILE A 349 -4.67 13.94 -6.23
CA ILE A 349 -4.37 12.75 -7.04
C ILE A 349 -5.54 11.78 -7.02
N ILE A 350 -6.15 11.52 -5.86
CA ILE A 350 -7.32 10.65 -5.71
C ILE A 350 -8.49 11.20 -6.52
N ASP A 351 -8.83 12.49 -6.39
CA ASP A 351 -9.90 13.11 -7.17
C ASP A 351 -9.62 12.99 -8.67
N ASN A 352 -8.39 13.28 -9.12
CA ASN A 352 -8.01 13.10 -10.52
C ASN A 352 -8.09 11.63 -10.97
N PHE A 353 -7.65 10.68 -10.15
CA PHE A 353 -7.69 9.26 -10.46
C PHE A 353 -9.14 8.75 -10.50
N ASN A 354 -9.99 9.16 -9.57
CA ASN A 354 -11.41 8.84 -9.55
C ASN A 354 -12.12 9.42 -10.77
N ARG A 355 -11.82 10.67 -11.15
CA ARG A 355 -12.32 11.28 -12.40
C ARG A 355 -11.86 10.49 -13.64
N MET A 356 -10.59 10.08 -13.69
CA MET A 356 -10.06 9.25 -14.78
C MET A 356 -10.71 7.87 -14.82
N LYS A 357 -10.89 7.24 -13.66
CA LYS A 357 -11.57 5.94 -13.51
C LYS A 357 -13.04 6.06 -13.92
N ALA A 358 -13.71 7.16 -13.60
CA ALA A 358 -15.08 7.43 -14.04
C ALA A 358 -15.18 7.69 -15.54
N ALA A 359 -14.16 8.32 -16.16
CA ALA A 359 -14.14 8.59 -17.60
C ALA A 359 -13.78 7.34 -18.44
N LEU A 360 -12.91 6.46 -17.93
CA LEU A 360 -12.43 5.25 -18.61
C LEU A 360 -13.26 4.01 -18.26
N GLY A 361 -13.83 3.95 -17.05
CA GLY A 361 -14.61 2.83 -16.55
C GLY A 361 -16.08 2.95 -16.94
N GLY A 362 -16.55 2.02 -17.78
CA GLY A 362 -17.98 1.86 -18.10
C GLY A 362 -18.87 1.47 -16.91
N ASP A 363 -18.33 1.44 -15.69
CA ASP A 363 -19.01 1.16 -14.42
C ASP A 363 -20.00 2.27 -14.04
N PHE A 364 -19.88 3.47 -14.66
CA PHE A 364 -20.80 4.60 -14.46
C PHE A 364 -22.27 4.31 -14.84
N MET A 365 -22.54 3.23 -15.59
CA MET A 365 -23.87 2.89 -16.08
C MET A 365 -24.58 1.79 -15.28
N LEU A 366 -23.95 1.24 -14.23
CA LEU A 366 -24.47 0.11 -13.48
C LEU A 366 -24.91 0.53 -12.07
N THR A 367 -26.10 0.10 -11.65
CA THR A 367 -26.51 0.26 -10.24
C THR A 367 -25.66 -0.64 -9.33
N PRO A 368 -25.51 -0.33 -8.02
CA PRO A 368 -24.78 -1.17 -7.07
C PRO A 368 -25.28 -2.63 -7.07
N GLU A 369 -26.58 -2.84 -7.24
CA GLU A 369 -27.19 -4.17 -7.35
C GLU A 369 -26.83 -4.91 -8.65
N GLN A 370 -26.79 -4.19 -9.79
CA GLN A 370 -26.36 -4.76 -11.07
C GLN A 370 -24.90 -5.15 -11.05
N LYS A 371 -24.06 -4.35 -10.38
CA LYS A 371 -22.65 -4.66 -10.15
C LYS A 371 -22.48 -5.93 -9.32
N LYS A 372 -23.19 -6.03 -8.18
CA LYS A 372 -23.22 -7.25 -7.34
C LYS A 372 -23.64 -8.50 -8.14
N TRP A 373 -24.63 -8.38 -9.04
CA TRP A 373 -25.03 -9.47 -9.94
C TRP A 373 -23.93 -9.86 -10.94
N ILE A 374 -23.32 -8.88 -11.62
CA ILE A 374 -22.24 -9.12 -12.59
C ILE A 374 -21.02 -9.76 -11.91
N GLU A 375 -20.68 -9.32 -10.70
CA GLU A 375 -19.59 -9.88 -9.90
C GLU A 375 -19.90 -11.32 -9.47
N ALA A 376 -21.10 -11.59 -8.95
CA ALA A 376 -21.53 -12.96 -8.63
C ALA A 376 -21.52 -13.87 -9.87
N GLN A 377 -21.94 -13.36 -11.03
CA GLN A 377 -21.89 -14.08 -12.31
C GLN A 377 -20.45 -14.33 -12.78
N LYS A 378 -19.56 -13.34 -12.66
CA LYS A 378 -18.12 -13.46 -12.96
C LYS A 378 -17.44 -14.45 -12.01
N ALA A 379 -17.77 -14.43 -10.72
CA ALA A 379 -17.27 -15.39 -9.74
C ALA A 379 -17.73 -16.81 -10.08
N ALA A 380 -19.04 -17.02 -10.25
CA ALA A 380 -19.61 -18.31 -10.60
C ALA A 380 -19.09 -18.87 -11.95
N SER A 381 -18.81 -18.01 -12.94
CA SER A 381 -18.27 -18.44 -14.24
C SER A 381 -16.78 -18.80 -14.21
N ARG A 382 -16.01 -18.21 -13.29
CA ARG A 382 -14.60 -18.57 -13.02
C ARG A 382 -14.48 -19.92 -12.30
N VAL A 383 -15.49 -20.30 -11.53
CA VAL A 383 -15.53 -21.57 -10.80
C VAL A 383 -15.83 -22.74 -11.75
N GLY A 384 -15.05 -23.81 -11.62
CA GLY A 384 -15.20 -25.06 -12.37
C GLY A 384 -15.37 -26.29 -11.47
N PRO A 385 -15.72 -27.46 -12.04
CA PRO A 385 -15.81 -28.70 -11.29
C PRO A 385 -14.43 -29.09 -10.73
N VAL A 386 -14.39 -29.50 -9.46
CA VAL A 386 -13.17 -29.90 -8.77
C VAL A 386 -13.06 -31.42 -8.76
N ARG A 387 -11.86 -31.95 -8.98
CA ARG A 387 -11.58 -33.39 -8.90
C ARG A 387 -11.31 -33.77 -7.45
N ILE A 388 -12.18 -34.59 -6.85
CA ILE A 388 -11.89 -35.20 -5.54
C ILE A 388 -11.05 -36.47 -5.75
N MET A 389 -9.88 -36.51 -5.11
CA MET A 389 -9.02 -37.71 -5.10
C MET A 389 -9.74 -38.87 -4.41
N LYS A 390 -9.95 -39.96 -5.15
CA LYS A 390 -10.49 -41.22 -4.62
C LYS A 390 -9.40 -42.03 -3.92
N PRO A 391 -9.74 -42.78 -2.86
CA PRO A 391 -8.78 -43.68 -2.23
C PRO A 391 -8.32 -44.74 -3.26
N PRO A 392 -7.00 -44.98 -3.37
CA PRO A 392 -6.46 -45.95 -4.32
C PRO A 392 -6.84 -47.39 -3.93
N GLN A 393 -6.85 -48.31 -4.91
CA GLN A 393 -7.27 -49.70 -4.69
C GLN A 393 -6.26 -50.52 -3.88
N HIS A 394 -4.96 -50.24 -4.04
CA HIS A 394 -3.90 -51.01 -3.36
C HIS A 394 -3.89 -50.74 -1.85
N PRO A 395 -3.85 -51.77 -0.98
CA PRO A 395 -4.03 -51.62 0.46
C PRO A 395 -2.99 -50.72 1.12
N LEU A 396 -1.70 -50.87 0.76
CA LEU A 396 -0.62 -50.01 1.27
C LEU A 396 -0.81 -48.54 0.87
N ARG A 397 -1.13 -48.29 -0.40
CA ARG A 397 -1.34 -46.93 -0.91
C ARG A 397 -2.60 -46.29 -0.30
N ARG A 398 -3.64 -47.10 -0.05
CA ARG A 398 -4.87 -46.68 0.61
C ARG A 398 -4.63 -46.28 2.06
N PHE A 399 -3.83 -47.06 2.79
CA PHE A 399 -3.42 -46.74 4.15
C PHE A 399 -2.64 -45.41 4.18
N LEU A 400 -1.62 -45.26 3.33
CA LEU A 400 -0.85 -44.01 3.21
C LEU A 400 -1.73 -42.82 2.85
N PHE A 401 -2.69 -43.00 1.94
CA PHE A 401 -3.64 -41.95 1.55
C PHE A 401 -4.47 -41.44 2.74
N TYR A 402 -4.98 -42.33 3.58
CA TYR A 402 -5.70 -41.92 4.79
C TYR A 402 -4.79 -41.34 5.86
N ALA A 403 -3.55 -41.84 5.99
CA ALA A 403 -2.56 -41.32 6.93
C ALA A 403 -2.16 -39.87 6.60
N VAL A 404 -1.86 -39.59 5.32
CA VAL A 404 -1.49 -38.24 4.85
C VAL A 404 -2.65 -37.25 4.97
N LYS A 405 -3.89 -37.68 4.70
CA LYS A 405 -5.08 -36.83 4.85
C LYS A 405 -5.50 -36.61 6.31
N ALA A 406 -4.93 -37.32 7.27
CA ALA A 406 -5.29 -37.13 8.67
C ALA A 406 -4.76 -35.78 9.19
N LYS A 407 -5.64 -34.99 9.81
CA LYS A 407 -5.26 -33.70 10.43
C LYS A 407 -4.07 -33.81 11.39
N ARG A 408 -3.91 -34.96 12.06
CA ARG A 408 -2.79 -35.23 12.98
C ARG A 408 -1.44 -35.24 12.26
N PHE A 409 -1.38 -35.77 11.03
CA PHE A 409 -0.16 -35.81 10.23
C PHE A 409 0.25 -34.40 9.80
N GLU A 410 -0.71 -33.59 9.35
CA GLU A 410 -0.48 -32.20 8.98
C GLU A 410 0.03 -31.36 10.17
N TRP A 411 -0.61 -31.48 11.34
CA TRP A 411 -0.15 -30.82 12.57
C TRP A 411 1.25 -31.28 13.01
N PHE A 412 1.56 -32.57 12.87
CA PHE A 412 2.89 -33.09 13.20
C PHE A 412 3.98 -32.44 12.33
N ILE A 413 3.77 -32.37 11.01
CA ILE A 413 4.70 -31.69 10.10
C ILE A 413 4.81 -30.20 10.44
N MET A 414 3.69 -29.55 10.75
CA MET A 414 3.67 -28.13 11.14
C MET A 414 4.54 -27.86 12.38
N ILE A 415 4.38 -28.68 13.42
CA ILE A 415 5.19 -28.58 14.63
C ILE A 415 6.67 -28.81 14.31
N CYS A 416 6.99 -29.77 13.44
CA CYS A 416 8.37 -30.00 13.02
C CYS A 416 8.98 -28.78 12.31
N ILE A 417 8.21 -28.08 11.46
CA ILE A 417 8.67 -26.86 10.79
C ILE A 417 8.91 -25.75 11.81
N ILE A 418 7.98 -25.54 12.74
CA ILE A 418 8.11 -24.51 13.80
C ILE A 418 9.33 -24.79 14.68
N VAL A 419 9.48 -26.01 15.17
CA VAL A 419 10.62 -26.41 16.01
C VAL A 419 11.94 -26.27 15.24
N ASN A 420 12.00 -26.73 13.98
CA ASN A 420 13.20 -26.56 13.16
C ASN A 420 13.55 -25.07 12.98
N THR A 421 12.55 -24.22 12.80
CA THR A 421 12.73 -22.76 12.64
C THR A 421 13.33 -22.13 13.89
N PHE A 422 12.79 -22.43 15.08
CA PHE A 422 13.32 -21.90 16.34
C PHE A 422 14.75 -22.39 16.63
N LEU A 423 15.06 -23.64 16.27
CA LEU A 423 16.42 -24.16 16.43
C LEU A 423 17.42 -23.50 15.48
N MET A 424 17.01 -23.18 14.24
CA MET A 424 17.84 -22.38 13.34
C MET A 424 18.07 -20.96 13.86
N ALA A 425 17.07 -20.35 14.50
CA ALA A 425 17.20 -19.02 15.11
C ALA A 425 18.17 -18.97 16.30
N GLY A 426 18.52 -20.13 16.90
CA GLY A 426 19.48 -20.23 18.00
C GLY A 426 20.96 -20.11 17.58
N GLN A 427 21.27 -20.08 16.27
CA GLN A 427 22.64 -19.92 15.77
C GLN A 427 23.14 -18.49 15.96
N TYR A 428 24.36 -18.33 16.48
CA TYR A 428 25.00 -17.01 16.66
C TYR A 428 26.49 -17.04 16.32
N PHE A 429 27.04 -15.87 16.02
CA PHE A 429 28.47 -15.73 15.72
C PHE A 429 29.33 -16.07 16.94
N GLY A 430 30.27 -17.00 16.78
CA GLY A 430 31.12 -17.47 17.88
C GLY A 430 30.50 -18.57 18.75
N GLU A 431 29.46 -19.25 18.28
CA GLU A 431 28.89 -20.40 18.99
C GLU A 431 29.91 -21.53 19.20
N SER A 432 29.72 -22.31 20.28
CA SER A 432 30.61 -23.43 20.59
C SER A 432 30.55 -24.51 19.49
N THR A 433 31.67 -25.21 19.27
CA THR A 433 31.75 -26.31 18.28
C THR A 433 30.71 -27.41 18.56
N MET A 434 30.41 -27.67 19.83
CA MET A 434 29.38 -28.61 20.25
C MET A 434 27.98 -28.13 19.86
N GLN A 435 27.67 -26.85 20.06
CA GLN A 435 26.39 -26.28 19.65
C GLN A 435 26.21 -26.38 18.12
N ALA A 436 27.23 -25.98 17.35
CA ALA A 436 27.19 -26.08 15.89
C ALA A 436 26.98 -27.52 15.41
N TYR A 437 27.66 -28.48 16.05
CA TYR A 437 27.52 -29.91 15.74
C TYR A 437 26.11 -30.43 16.03
N VAL A 438 25.55 -30.11 17.21
CA VAL A 438 24.19 -30.50 17.58
C VAL A 438 23.15 -29.89 16.62
N ILE A 439 23.28 -28.60 16.29
CA ILE A 439 22.36 -27.93 15.37
C ILE A 439 22.41 -28.57 13.96
N ASN A 440 23.59 -29.00 13.50
CA ASN A 440 23.71 -29.71 12.23
C ASN A 440 23.01 -31.08 12.26
N ILE A 441 23.20 -31.88 13.31
CA ILE A 441 22.49 -33.16 13.47
C ILE A 441 20.98 -32.94 13.45
N VAL A 442 20.48 -31.95 14.19
CA VAL A 442 19.05 -31.71 14.26
C VAL A 442 18.50 -31.21 12.91
N ASN A 443 19.25 -30.41 12.17
CA ASN A 443 18.86 -29.96 10.83
C ASN A 443 18.81 -31.10 9.81
N GLU A 444 19.72 -32.08 9.90
CA GLU A 444 19.70 -33.32 9.11
C GLU A 444 18.50 -34.20 9.49
N PHE A 445 18.20 -34.32 10.78
CA PHE A 445 17.02 -35.05 11.25
C PHE A 445 15.72 -34.47 10.66
N PHE A 446 15.52 -33.15 10.72
CA PHE A 446 14.34 -32.53 10.13
C PHE A 446 14.33 -32.63 8.60
N ALA A 447 15.50 -32.56 7.93
CA ALA A 447 15.59 -32.80 6.50
C ALA A 447 15.11 -34.22 6.13
N ALA A 448 15.48 -35.23 6.94
CA ALA A 448 15.02 -36.59 6.76
C ALA A 448 13.50 -36.70 6.96
N VAL A 449 12.94 -36.08 8.01
CA VAL A 449 11.48 -36.05 8.25
C VAL A 449 10.72 -35.47 7.06
N PHE A 450 11.17 -34.34 6.51
CA PHE A 450 10.53 -33.70 5.36
C PHE A 450 10.70 -34.50 4.05
N THR A 451 11.82 -35.20 3.90
CA THR A 451 12.03 -36.10 2.77
C THR A 451 11.07 -37.28 2.83
N VAL A 452 10.94 -37.90 4.02
CA VAL A 452 9.99 -38.99 4.25
C VAL A 452 8.55 -38.52 4.01
N GLU A 453 8.18 -37.34 4.51
CA GLU A 453 6.88 -36.73 4.23
C GLU A 453 6.60 -36.62 2.72
N ALA A 454 7.54 -36.05 1.96
CA ALA A 454 7.41 -35.90 0.51
C ALA A 454 7.28 -37.26 -0.20
N VAL A 455 8.06 -38.26 0.22
CA VAL A 455 7.97 -39.63 -0.32
C VAL A 455 6.61 -40.27 0.00
N ILE A 456 6.09 -40.11 1.22
CA ILE A 456 4.78 -40.63 1.60
C ILE A 456 3.67 -39.95 0.79
N LYS A 457 3.73 -38.62 0.61
CA LYS A 457 2.76 -37.88 -0.22
C LYS A 457 2.84 -38.28 -1.69
N LEU A 458 4.05 -38.42 -2.24
CA LEU A 458 4.27 -38.82 -3.64
C LEU A 458 3.76 -40.24 -3.90
N THR A 459 3.96 -41.16 -2.97
CA THR A 459 3.42 -42.54 -3.09
C THR A 459 1.90 -42.59 -2.91
N ALA A 460 1.33 -41.80 -2.01
CA ALA A 460 -0.12 -41.71 -1.80
C ALA A 460 -0.85 -41.12 -3.01
N PHE A 461 -0.42 -39.95 -3.50
CA PHE A 461 -1.08 -39.17 -4.56
C PHE A 461 -0.56 -39.48 -5.98
N SER A 462 0.61 -40.11 -6.13
CA SER A 462 1.23 -40.38 -7.44
C SER A 462 1.35 -39.09 -8.29
N TRP A 463 0.92 -39.09 -9.55
CA TRP A 463 0.98 -37.92 -10.42
C TRP A 463 0.10 -36.75 -9.96
N GLU A 464 -0.97 -37.04 -9.22
CA GLU A 464 -1.89 -36.03 -8.69
C GLU A 464 -1.21 -35.17 -7.60
N TYR A 465 -0.04 -35.60 -7.09
CA TYR A 465 0.82 -34.80 -6.21
C TYR A 465 1.23 -33.47 -6.87
N PHE A 466 1.57 -33.51 -8.16
CA PHE A 466 2.03 -32.34 -8.91
C PHE A 466 0.89 -31.47 -9.43
N GLU A 467 -0.38 -31.80 -9.18
CA GLU A 467 -1.50 -30.89 -9.51
C GLU A 467 -1.61 -29.76 -8.47
N ASP A 468 -1.18 -29.99 -7.22
CA ASP A 468 -1.21 -28.99 -6.14
C ASP A 468 0.08 -28.16 -6.10
N GLN A 469 -0.05 -26.85 -6.34
CA GLN A 469 1.06 -25.88 -6.33
C GLN A 469 1.84 -25.89 -5.02
N TRP A 470 1.19 -26.12 -3.87
CA TRP A 470 1.88 -26.17 -2.58
C TRP A 470 2.72 -27.43 -2.42
N ASN A 471 2.26 -28.56 -2.97
CA ASN A 471 3.04 -29.80 -2.97
C ASN A 471 4.22 -29.71 -3.95
N GLN A 472 4.07 -29.01 -5.09
CA GLN A 472 5.20 -28.69 -5.98
C GLN A 472 6.26 -27.86 -5.25
N PHE A 473 5.84 -26.82 -4.53
CA PHE A 473 6.73 -25.98 -3.72
C PHE A 473 7.44 -26.80 -2.61
N ASP A 474 6.70 -27.60 -1.85
CA ASP A 474 7.26 -28.47 -0.80
C ASP A 474 8.33 -29.41 -1.39
N PHE A 475 8.06 -29.99 -2.56
CA PHE A 475 8.98 -30.88 -3.26
C PHE A 475 10.25 -30.16 -3.72
N PHE A 476 10.12 -28.95 -4.27
CA PHE A 476 11.26 -28.12 -4.64
C PHE A 476 12.16 -27.81 -3.43
N VAL A 477 11.57 -27.48 -2.29
CA VAL A 477 12.31 -27.25 -1.04
C VAL A 477 13.03 -28.52 -0.57
N VAL A 478 12.38 -29.70 -0.63
CA VAL A 478 13.05 -30.98 -0.30
C VAL A 478 14.24 -31.22 -1.24
N LEU A 479 14.05 -31.05 -2.55
CA LEU A 479 15.10 -31.25 -3.54
C LEU A 479 16.30 -30.31 -3.31
N GLY A 480 16.05 -29.02 -3.04
CA GLY A 480 17.10 -28.06 -2.69
C GLY A 480 17.87 -28.46 -1.43
N THR A 481 17.18 -29.03 -0.44
CA THR A 481 17.84 -29.53 0.78
C THR A 481 18.62 -30.81 0.58
N LEU A 482 18.19 -31.71 -0.31
CA LEU A 482 18.96 -32.90 -0.66
C LEU A 482 20.21 -32.53 -1.47
N LEU A 483 20.07 -31.60 -2.42
CA LEU A 483 21.19 -31.01 -3.16
C LEU A 483 22.20 -30.36 -2.19
N SER A 484 21.72 -29.68 -1.14
CA SER A 484 22.57 -29.11 -0.11
C SER A 484 23.45 -30.13 0.58
N VAL A 485 22.87 -31.26 1.03
CA VAL A 485 23.60 -32.33 1.70
C VAL A 485 24.60 -33.00 0.75
N ILE A 486 24.22 -33.21 -0.51
CA ILE A 486 25.11 -33.78 -1.53
C ILE A 486 26.29 -32.83 -1.81
N VAL A 487 26.05 -31.54 -2.00
CA VAL A 487 27.12 -30.56 -2.25
C VAL A 487 28.08 -30.48 -1.06
N GLU A 488 27.58 -30.48 0.17
CA GLU A 488 28.42 -30.50 1.38
C GLU A 488 29.26 -31.77 1.51
N MET A 489 28.78 -32.90 0.99
CA MET A 489 29.51 -34.18 0.97
C MET A 489 30.58 -34.24 -0.13
N PHE A 490 30.35 -33.62 -1.29
CA PHE A 490 31.22 -33.71 -2.46
C PHE A 490 32.17 -32.51 -2.66
N THR A 491 31.94 -31.36 -2.03
CA THR A 491 32.78 -30.16 -2.23
C THR A 491 33.79 -29.95 -1.11
N GLY A 492 35.09 -29.92 -1.48
CA GLY A 492 36.16 -29.40 -0.62
C GLY A 492 36.10 -27.87 -0.47
N ALA A 493 36.98 -27.31 0.39
CA ALA A 493 36.99 -25.91 0.83
C ALA A 493 37.00 -24.80 -0.26
N SER A 494 37.19 -25.14 -1.54
CA SER A 494 37.31 -24.18 -2.65
C SER A 494 35.99 -23.56 -3.12
N VAL A 495 34.83 -24.01 -2.62
CA VAL A 495 33.51 -23.56 -3.10
C VAL A 495 32.68 -22.84 -2.01
N ARG A 496 33.36 -22.00 -1.20
CA ARG A 496 32.75 -21.29 -0.07
C ARG A 496 31.53 -20.43 -0.43
N SER A 497 31.50 -19.85 -1.63
CA SER A 497 30.38 -19.04 -2.13
C SER A 497 29.14 -19.88 -2.49
N LEU A 498 29.32 -21.03 -3.16
CA LEU A 498 28.21 -21.96 -3.42
C LEU A 498 27.71 -22.60 -2.12
N ALA A 499 28.60 -22.90 -1.17
CA ALA A 499 28.22 -23.40 0.15
C ALA A 499 27.36 -22.38 0.93
N MET A 500 27.59 -21.07 0.79
CA MET A 500 26.72 -20.04 1.38
C MET A 500 25.32 -20.04 0.75
N LEU A 501 25.22 -20.07 -0.58
CA LEU A 501 23.93 -20.11 -1.29
C LEU A 501 23.13 -21.36 -0.95
N VAL A 502 23.82 -22.49 -0.80
CA VAL A 502 23.23 -23.77 -0.42
C VAL A 502 22.61 -23.74 0.99
N ARG A 503 23.21 -23.00 1.93
CA ARG A 503 22.64 -22.81 3.29
C ARG A 503 21.34 -22.01 3.29
N VAL A 504 21.09 -21.15 2.29
CA VAL A 504 19.84 -20.39 2.16
C VAL A 504 18.62 -21.30 1.99
N PHE A 505 18.77 -22.46 1.34
CA PHE A 505 17.67 -23.43 1.20
C PHE A 505 17.14 -23.92 2.56
N ARG A 506 17.96 -23.91 3.62
CA ARG A 506 17.51 -24.25 4.98
C ARG A 506 16.44 -23.25 5.48
N VAL A 507 16.60 -21.96 5.16
CA VAL A 507 15.66 -20.88 5.52
C VAL A 507 14.36 -20.98 4.72
N THR A 508 14.41 -21.43 3.44
CA THR A 508 13.21 -21.58 2.61
C THR A 508 12.17 -22.55 3.20
N ARG A 509 12.58 -23.46 4.09
CA ARG A 509 11.66 -24.35 4.83
C ARG A 509 10.63 -23.60 5.67
N ILE A 510 10.96 -22.40 6.17
CA ILE A 510 10.05 -21.54 6.94
C ILE A 510 8.86 -21.11 6.09
N LEU A 511 9.05 -20.93 4.78
CA LEU A 511 7.97 -20.54 3.86
C LEU A 511 6.86 -21.59 3.76
N ARG A 512 7.10 -22.84 4.19
CA ARG A 512 6.06 -23.87 4.30
C ARG A 512 4.97 -23.51 5.31
N LEU A 513 5.27 -22.66 6.30
CA LEU A 513 4.28 -22.14 7.25
C LEU A 513 3.17 -21.34 6.56
N VAL A 514 3.45 -20.76 5.37
CA VAL A 514 2.46 -20.00 4.60
C VAL A 514 1.26 -20.88 4.21
N LYS A 515 1.48 -22.17 3.93
CA LYS A 515 0.39 -23.12 3.60
C LYS A 515 -0.61 -23.28 4.74
N ALA A 516 -0.16 -23.12 5.99
CA ALA A 516 -0.97 -23.33 7.19
C ALA A 516 -2.02 -22.25 7.42
N SER A 517 -1.70 -21.01 7.02
CA SER A 517 -2.51 -19.84 7.35
C SER A 517 -3.31 -19.36 6.15
N LYS A 518 -4.64 -19.56 6.19
CA LYS A 518 -5.58 -19.02 5.17
C LYS A 518 -5.41 -17.50 5.04
N SER A 519 -5.21 -16.79 6.16
CA SER A 519 -5.03 -15.34 6.19
C SER A 519 -3.74 -14.89 5.50
N ILE A 520 -2.57 -15.47 5.83
CA ILE A 520 -1.29 -15.09 5.18
C ILE A 520 -1.34 -15.40 3.69
N ARG A 521 -1.90 -16.55 3.32
CA ARG A 521 -2.08 -16.94 1.91
C ARG A 521 -2.95 -15.93 1.15
N GLN A 522 -4.06 -15.49 1.77
CA GLN A 522 -4.95 -14.50 1.16
C GLN A 522 -4.24 -13.16 0.98
N ILE A 523 -3.49 -12.68 1.98
CA ILE A 523 -2.70 -11.43 1.86
C ILE A 523 -1.67 -11.54 0.72
N LEU A 524 -0.91 -12.63 0.65
CA LEU A 524 0.09 -12.84 -0.41
C LEU A 524 -0.55 -12.97 -1.79
N LEU A 525 -1.73 -13.61 -1.89
CA LEU A 525 -2.47 -13.72 -3.13
C LEU A 525 -2.99 -12.34 -3.59
N THR A 526 -3.55 -11.55 -2.68
CA THR A 526 -3.97 -10.18 -2.96
C THR A 526 -2.79 -9.32 -3.44
N LEU A 527 -1.64 -9.44 -2.77
CA LEU A 527 -0.40 -8.76 -3.20
C LEU A 527 0.02 -9.20 -4.61
N TYR A 528 -0.01 -10.50 -4.90
CA TYR A 528 0.33 -11.04 -6.21
C TYR A 528 -0.63 -10.55 -7.31
N ILE A 529 -1.93 -10.51 -7.03
CA ILE A 529 -2.95 -10.03 -7.96
C ILE A 529 -2.75 -8.54 -8.28
N ALA A 530 -2.27 -7.74 -7.32
CA ALA A 530 -1.99 -6.33 -7.55
C ALA A 530 -0.74 -6.10 -8.43
N LEU A 531 0.28 -6.97 -8.37
CA LEU A 531 1.57 -6.77 -9.07
C LEU A 531 1.48 -6.37 -10.56
N PRO A 532 0.63 -7.00 -11.41
CA PRO A 532 0.47 -6.58 -12.80
C PRO A 532 0.00 -5.13 -12.95
N GLY A 533 -0.90 -4.66 -12.08
CA GLY A 533 -1.35 -3.26 -12.03
C GLY A 533 -0.20 -2.29 -11.74
N LEU A 534 0.70 -2.67 -10.83
CA LEU A 534 1.88 -1.86 -10.49
C LEU A 534 2.96 -1.86 -11.57
N SER A 535 3.03 -2.88 -12.43
CA SER A 535 4.17 -3.10 -13.32
C SER A 535 4.43 -1.91 -14.27
N ASN A 536 3.36 -1.27 -14.76
CA ASN A 536 3.46 -0.10 -15.66
C ASN A 536 4.06 1.12 -14.94
N ILE A 537 3.63 1.41 -13.72
CA ILE A 537 4.11 2.56 -12.93
C ILE A 537 5.54 2.29 -12.44
N THR A 538 5.81 1.05 -12.00
CA THR A 538 7.15 0.61 -11.58
C THR A 538 8.15 0.71 -12.74
N SER A 539 7.71 0.43 -13.97
CA SER A 539 8.54 0.60 -15.17
C SER A 539 8.91 2.06 -15.43
N ILE A 540 8.00 3.01 -15.16
CA ILE A 540 8.28 4.46 -15.24
C ILE A 540 9.30 4.87 -14.18
N LEU A 541 9.15 4.40 -12.94
CA LEU A 541 10.13 4.67 -11.87
C LEU A 541 11.52 4.11 -12.24
N PHE A 542 11.59 2.90 -12.77
CA PHE A 542 12.85 2.30 -13.22
C PHE A 542 13.50 3.09 -14.37
N LEU A 543 12.71 3.52 -15.37
CA LEU A 543 13.20 4.37 -16.46
C LEU A 543 13.75 5.70 -15.93
N MET A 544 13.07 6.30 -14.96
CA MET A 544 13.49 7.54 -14.32
C MET A 544 14.81 7.37 -13.56
N LEU A 545 14.92 6.32 -12.73
CA LEU A 545 16.17 5.98 -12.05
C LEU A 545 17.30 5.74 -13.05
N PHE A 546 17.04 5.08 -14.17
CA PHE A 546 18.02 4.87 -15.23
C PHE A 546 18.53 6.20 -15.83
N ILE A 547 17.62 7.10 -16.21
CA ILE A 547 17.97 8.41 -16.79
C ILE A 547 18.82 9.21 -15.79
N TYR A 548 18.36 9.35 -14.54
CA TYR A 548 19.11 10.09 -13.52
C TYR A 548 20.43 9.43 -13.14
N SER A 549 20.52 8.09 -13.16
CA SER A 549 21.80 7.39 -12.94
C SER A 549 22.82 7.74 -14.01
N THR A 550 22.42 7.68 -15.29
CA THR A 550 23.33 8.03 -16.40
C THR A 550 23.72 9.52 -16.37
N MET A 551 22.79 10.41 -16.04
CA MET A 551 23.05 11.84 -15.88
C MET A 551 23.98 12.11 -14.68
N GLY A 552 23.76 11.45 -13.55
CA GLY A 552 24.57 11.57 -12.34
C GLY A 552 26.01 11.12 -12.57
N VAL A 553 26.22 10.00 -13.29
CA VAL A 553 27.58 9.57 -13.68
C VAL A 553 28.28 10.63 -14.53
N GLN A 554 27.58 11.22 -15.50
CA GLN A 554 28.18 12.25 -16.36
C GLN A 554 28.51 13.55 -15.61
N LEU A 555 27.73 13.92 -14.59
CA LEU A 555 27.91 15.16 -13.84
C LEU A 555 28.86 15.02 -12.66
N PHE A 556 28.85 13.88 -11.97
CA PHE A 556 29.40 13.74 -10.63
C PHE A 556 30.44 12.62 -10.46
N ALA A 557 30.70 11.78 -11.49
CA ALA A 557 31.68 10.68 -11.38
C ALA A 557 33.08 11.13 -10.95
N LYS A 558 33.43 12.40 -11.21
CA LYS A 558 34.76 12.95 -10.94
C LYS A 558 34.92 13.66 -9.60
N ILE A 559 33.86 13.79 -8.81
CA ILE A 559 33.91 14.52 -7.54
C ILE A 559 34.70 13.71 -6.50
N ALA A 560 35.41 14.43 -5.63
CA ALA A 560 36.13 13.83 -4.51
C ALA A 560 35.18 13.08 -3.57
N LEU A 561 35.65 11.99 -2.95
CA LEU A 561 34.89 11.33 -1.90
C LEU A 561 34.89 12.20 -0.64
N ASN A 562 33.75 12.26 0.04
CA ASN A 562 33.54 13.00 1.28
C ASN A 562 32.85 12.08 2.32
N ASP A 563 32.37 12.63 3.43
CA ASP A 563 31.76 11.85 4.50
C ASP A 563 30.53 11.04 4.05
N ASN A 564 29.60 11.63 3.27
CA ASN A 564 28.41 10.93 2.79
C ASN A 564 28.56 10.32 1.39
N ILE A 565 29.52 10.83 0.61
CA ILE A 565 29.87 10.33 -0.73
C ILE A 565 31.13 9.48 -0.62
N ASP A 566 30.95 8.20 -0.29
CA ASP A 566 32.06 7.26 -0.03
C ASP A 566 32.29 6.29 -1.20
N SER A 567 33.11 5.25 -1.00
CA SER A 567 33.38 4.23 -2.02
C SER A 567 32.15 3.40 -2.45
N HIS A 568 31.11 3.36 -1.63
CA HIS A 568 29.90 2.56 -1.83
C HIS A 568 28.72 3.41 -2.36
N ALA A 569 28.64 4.68 -1.93
CA ALA A 569 27.61 5.64 -2.26
C ALA A 569 28.19 6.79 -3.11
N ASN A 570 28.40 6.53 -4.41
CA ASN A 570 28.92 7.53 -5.35
C ASN A 570 28.38 7.37 -6.76
N PHE A 571 28.76 8.31 -7.63
CA PHE A 571 28.39 8.36 -9.04
C PHE A 571 29.48 7.87 -10.01
N ARG A 572 30.48 7.10 -9.55
CA ARG A 572 31.58 6.64 -10.43
C ARG A 572 31.11 5.63 -11.47
N ASP A 573 30.25 4.70 -11.05
CA ASP A 573 29.72 3.63 -11.88
C ASP A 573 28.20 3.72 -11.96
N PHE A 574 27.62 3.25 -13.08
CA PHE A 574 26.17 3.19 -13.25
C PHE A 574 25.47 2.43 -12.11
N GLY A 575 26.03 1.30 -11.66
CA GLY A 575 25.43 0.50 -10.59
C GLY A 575 25.42 1.20 -9.24
N LYS A 576 26.51 1.88 -8.87
CA LYS A 576 26.62 2.65 -7.62
C LYS A 576 25.71 3.88 -7.66
N ALA A 577 25.68 4.58 -8.80
CA ALA A 577 24.76 5.69 -9.03
C ALA A 577 23.30 5.25 -8.91
N PHE A 578 22.95 4.10 -9.49
CA PHE A 578 21.60 3.54 -9.40
C PHE A 578 21.22 3.19 -7.96
N LEU A 579 22.11 2.56 -7.19
CA LEU A 579 21.87 2.23 -5.79
C LEU A 579 21.75 3.48 -4.91
N LEU A 580 22.61 4.49 -5.13
CA LEU A 580 22.53 5.77 -4.43
C LEU A 580 21.21 6.48 -4.71
N LEU A 581 20.77 6.53 -5.97
CA LEU A 581 19.48 7.11 -6.33
C LEU A 581 18.30 6.27 -5.83
N LEU A 582 18.44 4.94 -5.72
CA LEU A 582 17.43 4.09 -5.10
C LEU A 582 17.30 4.40 -3.60
N ARG A 583 18.41 4.61 -2.89
CA ARG A 583 18.44 5.11 -1.50
C ARG A 583 17.81 6.50 -1.40
N SER A 584 18.16 7.43 -2.30
CA SER A 584 17.54 8.75 -2.32
C SER A 584 16.05 8.70 -2.67
N ALA A 585 15.59 7.72 -3.45
CA ALA A 585 14.18 7.53 -3.80
C ALA A 585 13.32 7.09 -2.62
N THR A 586 13.90 6.44 -1.60
CA THR A 586 13.21 6.15 -0.33
C THR A 586 13.22 7.34 0.63
N GLY A 587 13.84 8.47 0.22
CA GLY A 587 13.98 9.66 1.04
C GLY A 587 15.22 9.67 1.93
N GLU A 588 16.07 8.65 1.92
CA GLU A 588 17.14 8.54 2.91
C GLU A 588 18.39 9.38 2.53
N ALA A 589 18.75 10.36 3.36
CA ALA A 589 20.02 11.10 3.32
C ALA A 589 20.41 11.68 1.94
N TRP A 590 19.41 12.02 1.13
CA TRP A 590 19.64 12.60 -0.20
C TRP A 590 20.10 14.07 -0.10
N ASP A 591 19.71 14.77 0.95
CA ASP A 591 20.04 16.17 1.25
C ASP A 591 21.53 16.32 1.59
N THR A 592 22.06 15.46 2.46
CA THR A 592 23.49 15.45 2.83
C THR A 592 24.37 15.10 1.63
N CYS A 593 23.97 14.11 0.83
CA CYS A 593 24.64 13.78 -0.43
C CYS A 593 24.62 14.96 -1.42
N MET A 594 23.50 15.68 -1.52
CA MET A 594 23.37 16.87 -2.37
C MET A 594 24.32 17.98 -1.92
N HIS A 595 24.38 18.29 -0.62
CA HIS A 595 25.28 19.30 -0.07
C HIS A 595 26.75 18.92 -0.25
N ASP A 596 27.11 17.65 -0.05
CA ASP A 596 28.47 17.16 -0.28
C ASP A 596 28.89 17.30 -1.75
N LEU A 597 28.01 16.95 -2.69
CA LEU A 597 28.28 17.09 -4.13
C LEU A 597 28.26 18.55 -4.62
N ALA A 598 27.62 19.46 -3.88
CA ALA A 598 27.65 20.89 -4.15
C ALA A 598 28.87 21.58 -3.52
N SER A 599 29.37 21.04 -2.41
CA SER A 599 30.53 21.56 -1.69
C SER A 599 31.85 21.19 -2.39
N SER A 600 32.92 21.91 -2.07
CA SER A 600 34.24 21.66 -2.66
C SER A 600 35.29 21.61 -1.56
N THR A 601 36.11 20.57 -1.58
CA THR A 601 37.22 20.41 -0.63
C THR A 601 38.35 21.41 -0.94
N PRO A 602 39.05 21.95 0.09
CA PRO A 602 40.18 22.84 -0.13
C PRO A 602 41.28 22.16 -0.98
N GLY A 603 41.61 22.75 -2.13
CA GLY A 603 42.62 22.18 -3.04
C GLY A 603 42.08 21.18 -4.05
N CYS A 604 40.76 21.08 -4.23
CA CYS A 604 40.14 20.32 -5.32
C CYS A 604 40.54 20.85 -6.71
N VAL A 605 40.45 19.99 -7.73
CA VAL A 605 40.73 20.31 -9.13
C VAL A 605 39.42 20.40 -9.92
N ASP A 606 39.20 21.51 -10.61
CA ASP A 606 38.09 21.66 -11.55
C ASP A 606 38.25 20.66 -12.72
N ASP A 607 37.33 19.69 -12.81
CA ASP A 607 37.28 18.65 -13.86
C ASP A 607 38.61 17.90 -14.09
N PRO A 608 38.99 16.95 -13.21
CA PRO A 608 40.25 16.23 -13.33
C PRO A 608 40.35 15.46 -14.67
N PRO A 609 41.48 15.54 -15.38
CA PRO A 609 41.71 14.78 -16.61
C PRO A 609 41.90 13.29 -16.29
N TYR A 610 41.66 12.44 -17.30
CA TYR A 610 41.88 11.00 -17.17
C TYR A 610 43.34 10.70 -16.80
N ASN A 611 43.55 9.96 -15.71
CA ASN A 611 44.84 9.43 -15.31
C ASN A 611 44.66 7.98 -14.84
N PRO A 612 45.37 7.01 -15.44
CA PRO A 612 45.23 5.59 -15.10
C PRO A 612 45.68 5.24 -13.67
N MET A 613 46.41 6.14 -12.99
CA MET A 613 46.82 5.96 -11.59
C MET A 613 45.78 6.43 -10.57
N MET A 614 44.66 7.02 -11.01
CA MET A 614 43.64 7.55 -10.10
C MET A 614 42.45 6.59 -9.89
N CYS A 615 42.00 6.49 -8.64
CA CYS A 615 40.85 5.69 -8.24
C CYS A 615 39.57 6.21 -8.90
N GLY A 616 38.75 5.31 -9.44
CA GLY A 616 37.54 5.64 -10.20
C GLY A 616 37.70 5.63 -11.72
N PHE A 617 38.92 5.73 -12.24
CA PHE A 617 39.22 5.40 -13.65
C PHE A 617 39.80 3.99 -13.81
N ASN A 618 40.64 3.58 -12.85
CA ASN A 618 41.11 2.20 -12.65
C ASN A 618 41.23 1.94 -11.15
N ASP A 619 40.56 0.90 -10.65
CA ASP A 619 40.58 0.56 -9.22
C ASP A 619 41.62 -0.55 -8.96
N PHE A 620 42.86 -0.15 -8.67
CA PHE A 620 43.93 -1.02 -8.17
C PHE A 620 44.33 -0.61 -6.75
N ASP A 621 44.92 -1.53 -6.00
CA ASP A 621 45.31 -1.29 -4.61
C ASP A 621 46.43 -0.22 -4.55
N GLY A 622 46.17 0.89 -3.83
CA GLY A 622 47.08 2.05 -3.76
C GLY A 622 46.91 3.13 -4.83
N CYS A 623 45.79 3.17 -5.57
CA CYS A 623 45.48 4.25 -6.50
C CYS A 623 45.35 5.63 -5.80
N ILE A 624 45.60 6.71 -6.55
CA ILE A 624 45.47 8.08 -6.03
C ILE A 624 43.98 8.45 -6.01
N PRO A 625 43.40 8.90 -4.88
CA PRO A 625 41.99 9.27 -4.83
C PRO A 625 41.70 10.44 -5.78
N LEU A 626 40.56 10.35 -6.46
CA LEU A 626 40.07 11.45 -7.28
C LEU A 626 39.78 12.67 -6.40
N ASN A 627 40.23 13.85 -6.84
CA ASN A 627 40.10 15.10 -6.10
C ASN A 627 39.38 16.19 -6.92
N GLY A 628 38.23 15.85 -7.52
CA GLY A 628 37.44 16.81 -8.29
C GLY A 628 36.58 17.70 -7.41
N CYS A 629 36.42 18.97 -7.81
CA CYS A 629 35.53 19.93 -7.13
C CYS A 629 34.05 19.58 -7.34
N GLY A 630 33.22 19.83 -6.32
CA GLY A 630 31.77 19.72 -6.43
C GLY A 630 31.14 20.81 -7.29
N SER A 631 29.87 20.64 -7.62
CA SER A 631 29.14 21.52 -8.53
C SER A 631 27.78 21.92 -7.98
N PRO A 632 27.42 23.22 -7.94
CA PRO A 632 26.10 23.69 -7.51
C PRO A 632 24.93 23.13 -8.32
N ILE A 633 25.18 22.50 -9.48
CA ILE A 633 24.15 21.80 -10.25
C ILE A 633 23.53 20.64 -9.46
N ALA A 634 24.21 20.13 -8.43
CA ALA A 634 23.70 19.12 -7.51
C ALA A 634 22.37 19.53 -6.87
N PHE A 635 22.21 20.80 -6.48
CA PHE A 635 20.93 21.31 -5.93
C PHE A 635 19.78 21.10 -6.91
N ALA A 636 19.96 21.48 -8.17
CA ALA A 636 18.91 21.33 -9.18
C ALA A 636 18.64 19.85 -9.49
N PHE A 637 19.69 19.03 -9.57
CA PHE A 637 19.62 17.59 -9.85
C PHE A 637 18.82 16.84 -8.77
N PHE A 638 19.17 17.02 -7.50
CA PHE A 638 18.52 16.31 -6.40
C PHE A 638 17.13 16.86 -6.12
N CYS A 639 16.90 18.18 -6.12
CA CYS A 639 15.56 18.72 -5.96
C CYS A 639 14.60 18.27 -7.07
N SER A 640 15.05 18.22 -8.34
CA SER A 640 14.21 17.72 -9.43
C SER A 640 13.96 16.22 -9.34
N PHE A 641 14.98 15.45 -8.97
CA PHE A 641 14.87 14.01 -8.75
C PHE A 641 13.86 13.70 -7.64
N THR A 642 14.04 14.28 -6.44
CA THR A 642 13.18 14.05 -5.28
C THR A 642 11.73 14.45 -5.56
N LEU A 643 11.49 15.59 -6.20
CA LEU A 643 10.13 16.01 -6.56
C LEU A 643 9.45 15.01 -7.49
N LEU A 644 10.15 14.57 -8.54
CA LEU A 644 9.56 13.68 -9.54
C LEU A 644 9.39 12.25 -9.02
N VAL A 645 10.35 11.73 -8.27
CA VAL A 645 10.26 10.39 -7.67
C VAL A 645 9.17 10.35 -6.61
N THR A 646 9.09 11.34 -5.73
CA THR A 646 8.00 11.44 -4.75
C THR A 646 6.65 11.51 -5.45
N TYR A 647 6.52 12.26 -6.54
CA TYR A 647 5.29 12.29 -7.34
C TYR A 647 4.92 10.90 -7.91
N VAL A 648 5.88 10.19 -8.50
CA VAL A 648 5.65 8.84 -9.04
C VAL A 648 5.34 7.83 -7.93
N MET A 649 6.05 7.89 -6.80
CA MET A 649 5.84 7.00 -5.65
C MET A 649 4.49 7.23 -4.98
N LEU A 650 4.04 8.48 -4.85
CA LEU A 650 2.70 8.80 -4.36
C LEU A 650 1.62 8.24 -5.30
N ASN A 651 1.78 8.43 -6.62
CA ASN A 651 0.86 7.87 -7.60
C ASN A 651 0.83 6.32 -7.57
N LEU A 652 1.99 5.68 -7.40
CA LEU A 652 2.08 4.23 -7.24
C LEU A 652 1.35 3.79 -5.97
N THR A 653 1.62 4.45 -4.84
CA THR A 653 1.01 4.11 -3.55
C THR A 653 -0.50 4.26 -3.59
N ILE A 654 -1.01 5.35 -4.16
CA ILE A 654 -2.45 5.58 -4.32
C ILE A 654 -3.07 4.53 -5.24
N ALA A 655 -2.43 4.18 -6.36
CA ALA A 655 -2.93 3.14 -7.25
C ALA A 655 -3.04 1.78 -6.54
N VAL A 656 -2.01 1.38 -5.79
CA VAL A 656 -2.01 0.14 -4.99
C VAL A 656 -3.09 0.17 -3.91
N ILE A 657 -3.20 1.30 -3.19
CA ILE A 657 -4.19 1.48 -2.14
C ILE A 657 -5.60 1.41 -2.74
N LEU A 658 -5.87 2.06 -3.87
CA LEU A 658 -7.17 2.01 -4.53
C LEU A 658 -7.50 0.63 -5.10
N GLU A 659 -6.51 -0.08 -5.65
CA GLU A 659 -6.67 -1.46 -6.11
C GLU A 659 -6.94 -2.39 -4.91
N GLY A 660 -6.16 -2.27 -3.83
CA GLY A 660 -6.36 -2.99 -2.58
C GLY A 660 -7.71 -2.68 -1.93
N PHE A 661 -8.12 -1.40 -1.90
CA PHE A 661 -9.44 -0.99 -1.43
C PHE A 661 -10.54 -1.56 -2.31
N SER A 662 -10.38 -1.57 -3.63
CA SER A 662 -11.38 -2.19 -4.52
C SER A 662 -11.53 -3.69 -4.32
N LEU A 663 -10.45 -4.39 -3.94
CA LEU A 663 -10.48 -5.81 -3.58
C LEU A 663 -11.04 -6.07 -2.17
N SER A 664 -10.93 -5.10 -1.26
CA SER A 664 -11.43 -5.21 0.13
C SER A 664 -12.86 -4.67 0.34
N HIS A 665 -13.32 -3.69 -0.45
CA HIS A 665 -14.69 -3.18 -0.41
C HIS A 665 -15.70 -4.14 -1.09
N GLU A 666 -15.24 -5.29 -1.60
CA GLU A 666 -16.11 -6.45 -1.81
C GLU A 666 -16.61 -7.06 -0.47
N ASP A 667 -16.15 -6.56 0.69
CA ASP A 667 -16.60 -6.97 2.04
C ASP A 667 -17.88 -6.24 2.56
N GLU A 668 -18.62 -5.49 1.73
CA GLU A 668 -20.07 -5.40 1.98
C GLU A 668 -20.66 -6.78 1.70
N GLU A 669 -20.78 -7.63 2.75
CA GLU A 669 -21.27 -9.02 2.72
C GLU A 669 -21.48 -9.52 1.29
N PRO A 670 -20.49 -10.16 0.65
CA PRO A 670 -20.67 -10.61 -0.71
C PRO A 670 -21.95 -11.44 -0.72
N LEU A 671 -22.88 -11.10 -1.62
CA LEU A 671 -24.15 -11.83 -1.78
C LEU A 671 -23.89 -13.34 -2.01
N PHE A 672 -22.64 -13.67 -2.33
CA PHE A 672 -22.12 -14.98 -2.62
C PHE A 672 -20.80 -15.23 -1.86
N ASP A 673 -20.91 -15.91 -0.71
CA ASP A 673 -19.76 -16.35 0.08
C ASP A 673 -18.91 -17.37 -0.72
N GLN A 674 -17.59 -17.19 -0.72
CA GLN A 674 -16.65 -18.14 -1.34
C GLN A 674 -16.77 -19.53 -0.71
N ASP A 675 -17.14 -19.63 0.56
CA ASP A 675 -17.37 -20.91 1.22
C ASP A 675 -18.61 -21.65 0.66
N LEU A 676 -19.62 -20.93 0.13
CA LEU A 676 -20.78 -21.54 -0.57
C LEU A 676 -20.38 -22.12 -1.93
N LEU A 677 -19.47 -21.45 -2.65
CA LEU A 677 -18.89 -21.95 -3.90
C LEU A 677 -18.08 -23.22 -3.69
N GLU A 678 -17.22 -23.22 -2.66
CA GLU A 678 -16.44 -24.40 -2.27
C GLU A 678 -17.37 -25.55 -1.85
N GLU A 679 -18.44 -25.26 -1.08
CA GLU A 679 -19.44 -26.27 -0.72
C GLU A 679 -20.12 -26.86 -1.96
N PHE A 680 -20.52 -26.03 -2.92
CA PHE A 680 -21.09 -26.50 -4.19
C PHE A 680 -20.13 -27.39 -4.97
N GLN A 681 -18.86 -26.98 -5.10
CA GLN A 681 -17.83 -27.77 -5.80
C GLN A 681 -17.61 -29.13 -5.14
N VAL A 682 -17.53 -29.17 -3.81
CA VAL A 682 -17.33 -30.42 -3.06
C VAL A 682 -18.52 -31.36 -3.24
N LYS A 683 -19.75 -30.86 -3.11
CA LYS A 683 -20.96 -31.67 -3.31
C LYS A 683 -21.17 -32.09 -4.76
N TRP A 684 -20.81 -31.23 -5.72
CA TRP A 684 -20.80 -31.61 -7.14
C TRP A 684 -19.79 -32.72 -7.42
N ALA A 685 -18.62 -32.67 -6.80
CA ALA A 685 -17.59 -33.67 -7.02
C ALA A 685 -17.93 -35.06 -6.42
N ASP A 686 -18.87 -35.14 -5.47
CA ASP A 686 -19.44 -36.42 -5.01
C ASP A 686 -20.23 -37.12 -6.14
N ILE A 687 -20.93 -36.36 -6.99
CA ILE A 687 -21.73 -36.86 -8.13
C ILE A 687 -20.96 -36.88 -9.47
N ASP A 688 -19.91 -36.05 -9.62
CA ASP A 688 -18.98 -36.04 -10.76
C ASP A 688 -17.51 -36.17 -10.29
N PRO A 689 -17.07 -37.36 -9.85
CA PRO A 689 -15.74 -37.49 -9.26
C PRO A 689 -14.57 -37.32 -10.24
N LYS A 690 -14.86 -37.32 -11.55
CA LYS A 690 -13.85 -37.14 -12.60
C LYS A 690 -13.77 -35.67 -13.08
N ALA A 691 -14.56 -34.77 -12.49
CA ALA A 691 -14.65 -33.36 -12.88
C ALA A 691 -14.93 -33.18 -14.39
N THR A 692 -15.80 -34.02 -14.96
CA THR A 692 -16.17 -33.96 -16.37
C THR A 692 -17.03 -32.74 -16.70
N GLY A 693 -17.66 -32.12 -15.69
CA GLY A 693 -18.58 -31.00 -15.81
C GLY A 693 -20.00 -31.41 -16.22
N PHE A 694 -20.25 -32.70 -16.48
CA PHE A 694 -21.55 -33.21 -16.93
C PHE A 694 -22.06 -34.32 -16.01
N VAL A 695 -23.29 -34.17 -15.51
CA VAL A 695 -23.97 -35.19 -14.70
C VAL A 695 -25.34 -35.47 -15.29
N LYS A 696 -25.86 -36.69 -15.11
CA LYS A 696 -27.25 -36.97 -15.47
C LYS A 696 -28.24 -36.16 -14.63
N VAL A 697 -29.34 -35.77 -15.24
CA VAL A 697 -30.33 -34.87 -14.62
C VAL A 697 -30.97 -35.44 -13.34
N ASP A 698 -31.06 -36.77 -13.21
CA ASP A 698 -31.60 -37.46 -12.03
C ASP A 698 -30.78 -37.23 -10.75
N MET A 699 -29.47 -37.05 -10.88
CA MET A 699 -28.56 -36.80 -9.75
C MET A 699 -28.70 -35.39 -9.16
N ILE A 700 -29.35 -34.44 -9.87
CA ILE A 700 -29.56 -33.08 -9.36
C ILE A 700 -30.42 -33.09 -8.08
N LEU A 701 -31.29 -34.10 -7.93
CA LEU A 701 -32.09 -34.30 -6.74
C LEU A 701 -31.21 -34.58 -5.50
N GLN A 702 -30.15 -35.37 -5.68
CA GLN A 702 -29.18 -35.64 -4.61
C GLN A 702 -28.35 -34.40 -4.28
N LEU A 703 -27.99 -33.61 -5.30
CA LEU A 703 -27.26 -32.35 -5.13
C LEU A 703 -28.07 -31.33 -4.30
N VAL A 704 -29.31 -31.04 -4.68
CA VAL A 704 -30.16 -30.05 -3.99
C VAL A 704 -30.44 -30.44 -2.53
N ASN A 705 -30.48 -31.74 -2.22
CA ASN A 705 -30.69 -32.25 -0.86
C ASN A 705 -29.43 -32.21 0.02
N THR A 706 -28.24 -32.19 -0.59
CA THR A 706 -26.95 -32.19 0.13
C THR A 706 -26.36 -30.80 0.32
N LEU A 707 -26.78 -29.82 -0.49
CA LEU A 707 -26.41 -28.41 -0.37
C LEU A 707 -27.17 -27.72 0.77
N LYS A 708 -26.48 -26.95 1.61
CA LYS A 708 -27.12 -26.09 2.62
C LYS A 708 -27.88 -24.91 1.99
N PRO A 709 -28.90 -24.35 2.68
CA PRO A 709 -29.48 -23.06 2.28
C PRO A 709 -28.40 -21.96 2.29
N PRO A 710 -28.40 -21.01 1.34
CA PRO A 710 -29.46 -20.67 0.36
C PRO A 710 -29.45 -21.45 -0.98
N LEU A 711 -28.37 -22.19 -1.32
CA LEU A 711 -28.26 -22.92 -2.59
C LEU A 711 -29.09 -24.22 -2.64
N GLY A 712 -29.30 -24.85 -1.48
CA GLY A 712 -30.07 -26.08 -1.35
C GLY A 712 -30.96 -26.12 -0.11
N ARG A 713 -31.33 -27.31 0.33
CA ARG A 713 -32.24 -27.53 1.46
C ARG A 713 -31.80 -28.65 2.41
N TYR A 714 -30.50 -28.77 2.63
CA TYR A 714 -29.96 -29.69 3.63
C TYR A 714 -30.63 -29.45 5.01
N GLY A 715 -31.23 -30.49 5.58
CA GLY A 715 -31.88 -30.44 6.90
C GLY A 715 -33.34 -29.95 6.92
N MET A 716 -33.95 -29.57 5.79
CA MET A 716 -35.36 -29.18 5.72
C MET A 716 -36.27 -30.31 5.21
N PRO A 717 -37.57 -30.35 5.60
CA PRO A 717 -38.51 -31.35 5.07
C PRO A 717 -38.68 -31.21 3.55
N PHE A 718 -38.39 -32.30 2.84
CA PHE A 718 -38.38 -32.33 1.38
C PHE A 718 -39.75 -32.72 0.82
N SER A 719 -40.35 -31.86 -0.01
CA SER A 719 -41.56 -32.17 -0.78
C SER A 719 -41.25 -32.14 -2.27
N MET A 720 -41.65 -33.18 -2.99
CA MET A 720 -41.50 -33.23 -4.45
C MET A 720 -42.17 -32.03 -5.13
N SER A 721 -43.31 -31.55 -4.62
CA SER A 721 -43.99 -30.36 -5.16
C SER A 721 -43.12 -29.11 -5.06
N TYR A 722 -42.34 -28.96 -3.98
CA TYR A 722 -41.39 -27.87 -3.85
C TYR A 722 -40.22 -28.03 -4.82
N PHE A 723 -39.63 -29.22 -4.92
CA PHE A 723 -38.54 -29.50 -5.87
C PHE A 723 -38.93 -29.18 -7.31
N PHE A 724 -40.14 -29.54 -7.73
CA PHE A 724 -40.67 -29.18 -9.05
C PHE A 724 -40.79 -27.66 -9.24
N LYS A 725 -41.28 -26.93 -8.23
CA LYS A 725 -41.37 -25.47 -8.28
C LYS A 725 -39.98 -24.82 -8.38
N PHE A 726 -39.04 -25.31 -7.59
CA PHE A 726 -37.65 -24.86 -7.57
C PHE A 726 -36.95 -25.14 -8.92
N MET A 727 -37.04 -26.36 -9.44
CA MET A 727 -36.47 -26.71 -10.74
C MET A 727 -37.07 -25.91 -11.91
N ARG A 728 -38.35 -25.54 -11.82
CA ARG A 728 -39.01 -24.67 -12.81
C ARG A 728 -38.45 -23.26 -12.76
N GLN A 729 -38.16 -22.72 -11.59
CA GLN A 729 -37.57 -21.39 -11.41
C GLN A 729 -36.12 -21.31 -11.92
N LEU A 730 -35.35 -22.39 -11.72
CA LEU A 730 -33.95 -22.44 -12.15
C LEU A 730 -33.77 -22.44 -13.67
N GLU A 731 -34.70 -23.04 -14.43
CA GLU A 731 -34.62 -23.15 -15.91
C GLU A 731 -33.28 -23.73 -16.42
N VAL A 732 -32.79 -24.80 -15.77
CA VAL A 732 -31.53 -25.44 -16.16
C VAL A 732 -31.67 -26.13 -17.53
N PRO A 733 -30.80 -25.83 -18.51
CA PRO A 733 -30.82 -26.46 -19.83
C PRO A 733 -30.37 -27.93 -19.80
N LEU A 734 -30.94 -28.76 -20.69
CA LEU A 734 -30.52 -30.15 -20.90
C LEU A 734 -29.56 -30.28 -22.09
N TYR A 735 -28.68 -31.28 -21.98
CA TYR A 735 -27.73 -31.70 -23.00
C TYR A 735 -28.03 -33.13 -23.48
N GLU A 736 -27.52 -33.47 -24.66
CA GLU A 736 -27.64 -34.81 -25.25
C GLU A 736 -27.34 -35.93 -24.24
N GLY A 737 -28.26 -36.89 -24.16
CA GLY A 737 -28.19 -38.03 -23.23
C GLY A 737 -28.69 -37.76 -21.81
N GLU A 738 -29.56 -36.75 -21.62
CA GLU A 738 -30.16 -36.38 -20.32
C GLU A 738 -29.15 -35.81 -19.32
N TYR A 739 -28.16 -35.07 -19.81
CA TYR A 739 -27.12 -34.46 -18.99
C TYR A 739 -27.40 -32.99 -18.68
N ILE A 740 -26.87 -32.52 -17.56
CA ILE A 740 -26.81 -31.12 -17.14
C ILE A 740 -25.35 -30.72 -16.94
N HIS A 741 -25.05 -29.44 -17.16
CA HIS A 741 -23.69 -28.91 -17.09
C HIS A 741 -23.45 -28.13 -15.78
N PHE A 742 -22.27 -28.29 -15.19
CA PHE A 742 -21.85 -27.66 -13.93
C PHE A 742 -22.14 -26.15 -13.90
N ARG A 743 -21.67 -25.41 -14.91
CA ARG A 743 -21.80 -23.95 -14.95
C ARG A 743 -23.25 -23.50 -15.07
N ASP A 744 -24.05 -24.21 -15.85
CA ASP A 744 -25.45 -23.84 -16.08
C ASP A 744 -26.28 -24.01 -14.81
N VAL A 745 -26.00 -25.06 -14.03
CA VAL A 745 -26.63 -25.29 -12.73
C VAL A 745 -26.22 -24.23 -11.71
N LEU A 746 -24.91 -23.95 -11.61
CA LEU A 746 -24.37 -22.98 -10.66
C LEU A 746 -24.89 -21.56 -10.94
N LEU A 747 -24.86 -21.13 -12.21
CA LEU A 747 -25.37 -19.82 -12.62
C LEU A 747 -26.89 -19.70 -12.39
N ALA A 748 -27.66 -20.76 -12.68
CA ALA A 748 -29.09 -20.78 -12.43
C ALA A 748 -29.43 -20.65 -10.94
N MET A 749 -28.70 -21.35 -10.07
CA MET A 749 -28.88 -21.27 -8.61
C MET A 749 -28.49 -19.89 -8.07
N THR A 750 -27.38 -19.34 -8.57
CA THR A 750 -26.91 -17.99 -8.20
C THR A 750 -27.93 -16.92 -8.62
N ARG A 751 -28.50 -17.04 -9.83
CA ARG A 751 -29.56 -16.18 -10.35
C ARG A 751 -30.79 -16.15 -9.45
N GLU A 752 -31.26 -17.30 -9.02
CA GLU A 752 -32.48 -17.39 -8.22
C GLU A 752 -32.27 -16.93 -6.77
N MET A 753 -31.07 -17.13 -6.22
CA MET A 753 -30.69 -16.54 -4.93
C MET A 753 -30.74 -15.01 -4.96
N VAL A 754 -30.11 -14.40 -5.98
CA VAL A 754 -30.03 -12.93 -6.09
C VAL A 754 -31.42 -12.32 -6.20
N LYS A 755 -32.28 -12.91 -7.05
CA LYS A 755 -33.69 -12.49 -7.21
C LYS A 755 -34.49 -12.56 -5.90
N GLY A 756 -34.20 -13.53 -5.04
CA GLY A 756 -34.87 -13.69 -3.75
C GLY A 756 -34.51 -12.60 -2.72
N LEU A 757 -33.37 -11.93 -2.91
CA LEU A 757 -32.84 -10.91 -1.99
C LEU A 757 -33.19 -9.48 -2.43
N THR A 758 -33.21 -9.19 -3.73
CA THR A 758 -33.39 -7.81 -4.25
C THR A 758 -34.84 -7.40 -4.47
N GLY A 759 -35.80 -8.34 -4.54
CA GLY A 759 -37.23 -8.04 -4.67
C GLY A 759 -37.68 -7.39 -5.99
N ASP A 760 -36.77 -6.82 -6.78
CA ASP A 760 -37.04 -6.11 -8.04
C ASP A 760 -36.56 -6.92 -9.25
N VAL A 761 -37.51 -7.41 -10.05
CA VAL A 761 -37.30 -8.52 -11.01
C VAL A 761 -37.11 -8.01 -12.46
N GLY A 762 -37.27 -6.70 -12.71
CA GLY A 762 -37.38 -6.13 -14.05
C GLY A 762 -36.07 -5.82 -14.79
N THR A 763 -34.99 -5.53 -14.08
CA THR A 763 -33.78 -4.88 -14.64
C THR A 763 -32.56 -5.80 -14.78
N ILE A 764 -32.60 -7.02 -14.21
CA ILE A 764 -31.47 -7.97 -14.20
C ILE A 764 -31.50 -8.91 -15.44
N THR A 765 -32.64 -9.02 -16.12
CA THR A 765 -32.88 -9.94 -17.25
C THR A 765 -32.44 -9.41 -18.63
N GLN A 766 -31.90 -8.19 -18.72
CA GLN A 766 -31.51 -7.55 -20.00
C GLN A 766 -30.01 -7.58 -20.31
N MET A 767 -29.22 -8.42 -19.63
CA MET A 767 -27.82 -8.63 -20.02
C MET A 767 -27.69 -9.78 -21.00
N PRO A 768 -26.92 -9.61 -22.10
CA PRO A 768 -26.70 -10.67 -23.06
C PRO A 768 -25.98 -11.82 -22.36
N ALA A 769 -26.57 -13.01 -22.41
CA ALA A 769 -25.84 -14.22 -22.08
C ALA A 769 -24.59 -14.25 -22.99
N ASP A 770 -23.40 -14.41 -22.43
CA ASP A 770 -22.17 -14.62 -23.18
C ASP A 770 -22.42 -15.69 -24.25
N GLN A 771 -22.58 -15.26 -25.51
CA GLN A 771 -22.79 -16.13 -26.66
C GLN A 771 -21.49 -16.87 -27.04
N ASP A 772 -20.37 -16.56 -26.40
CA ASP A 772 -19.03 -17.01 -26.79
C ASP A 772 -18.50 -18.25 -26.05
N SER A 773 -19.36 -19.05 -25.41
CA SER A 773 -18.96 -20.35 -24.84
C SER A 773 -19.47 -21.57 -25.63
N ALA A 774 -19.95 -21.37 -26.86
CA ALA A 774 -20.35 -22.45 -27.76
C ALA A 774 -19.16 -23.22 -28.38
N GLY A 775 -17.93 -22.83 -28.07
CA GLY A 775 -16.72 -23.27 -28.76
C GLY A 775 -15.86 -24.31 -28.03
N LEU A 776 -16.40 -25.26 -27.25
CA LEU A 776 -15.71 -26.54 -26.93
C LEU A 776 -16.56 -27.54 -26.11
N MET A 777 -17.88 -27.51 -26.21
CA MET A 777 -18.73 -28.40 -25.40
C MET A 777 -18.87 -29.77 -26.08
N SER A 778 -18.37 -30.83 -25.44
CA SER A 778 -18.42 -32.22 -25.94
C SER A 778 -19.84 -32.76 -26.20
N LYS A 779 -20.88 -32.14 -25.62
CA LYS A 779 -22.29 -32.54 -25.77
C LYS A 779 -23.09 -31.34 -26.26
N ARG A 780 -23.99 -31.58 -27.22
CA ARG A 780 -24.87 -30.54 -27.77
C ARG A 780 -25.98 -30.19 -26.77
N ARG A 781 -26.26 -28.89 -26.64
CA ARG A 781 -27.42 -28.38 -25.89
C ARG A 781 -28.71 -28.75 -26.64
N ILE A 782 -29.74 -29.17 -25.91
CA ILE A 782 -31.08 -29.46 -26.43
C ILE A 782 -32.04 -28.34 -25.97
N ASP A 783 -33.09 -28.07 -26.74
CA ASP A 783 -34.11 -27.05 -26.43
C ASP A 783 -35.05 -27.41 -25.26
N PHE A 784 -34.74 -28.46 -24.50
CA PHE A 784 -35.52 -28.88 -23.34
C PHE A 784 -34.84 -28.48 -22.03
N PHE A 785 -35.64 -28.30 -20.97
CA PHE A 785 -35.17 -27.93 -19.64
C PHE A 785 -35.35 -29.06 -18.63
N ALA A 786 -34.52 -29.09 -17.59
CA ALA A 786 -34.54 -30.12 -16.55
C ALA A 786 -35.93 -30.30 -15.90
N HIS A 787 -36.69 -29.22 -15.68
CA HIS A 787 -38.04 -29.31 -15.12
C HIS A 787 -39.04 -30.03 -16.06
N GLN A 788 -38.86 -29.91 -17.37
CA GLN A 788 -39.70 -30.59 -18.36
C GLN A 788 -39.42 -32.09 -18.37
N TYR A 789 -38.17 -32.50 -18.17
CA TYR A 789 -37.80 -33.91 -17.99
C TYR A 789 -38.52 -34.54 -16.78
N PHE A 790 -38.43 -33.91 -15.61
CA PHE A 790 -39.12 -34.41 -14.42
C PHE A 790 -40.64 -34.39 -14.59
N GLY A 791 -41.18 -33.39 -15.30
CA GLY A 791 -42.60 -33.29 -15.65
C GLY A 791 -43.06 -34.46 -16.52
N ALA A 792 -42.29 -34.76 -17.59
CA ALA A 792 -42.54 -35.89 -18.47
C ALA A 792 -42.46 -37.24 -17.72
N CYS A 793 -41.44 -37.44 -16.88
CA CYS A 793 -41.33 -38.63 -16.04
C CYS A 793 -42.53 -38.81 -15.10
N ARG A 794 -43.04 -37.71 -14.53
CA ARG A 794 -44.23 -37.74 -13.66
C ARG A 794 -45.49 -38.12 -14.44
N ILE A 795 -45.69 -37.54 -15.62
CA ILE A 795 -46.80 -37.88 -16.51
C ILE A 795 -46.72 -39.35 -16.93
N GLN A 796 -45.55 -39.83 -17.36
CA GLN A 796 -45.35 -41.23 -17.73
C GLN A 796 -45.69 -42.17 -16.58
N ARG A 797 -45.29 -41.86 -15.34
CA ARG A 797 -45.65 -42.67 -14.15
C ARG A 797 -47.16 -42.66 -13.89
N GLN A 798 -47.83 -41.52 -14.00
CA GLN A 798 -49.28 -41.41 -13.82
C GLN A 798 -50.05 -42.16 -14.91
N VAL A 799 -49.62 -42.05 -16.17
CA VAL A 799 -50.19 -42.81 -17.29
C VAL A 799 -49.97 -44.31 -17.09
N ALA A 800 -48.78 -44.73 -16.64
CA ALA A 800 -48.51 -46.13 -16.33
C ALA A 800 -49.39 -46.66 -15.18
N GLN A 801 -49.59 -45.88 -14.12
CA GLN A 801 -50.51 -46.22 -13.02
C GLN A 801 -51.95 -46.31 -13.50
N TRP A 802 -52.40 -45.34 -14.29
CA TRP A 802 -53.74 -45.36 -14.89
C TRP A 802 -53.94 -46.57 -15.81
N LEU A 803 -52.94 -46.90 -16.64
CA LEU A 803 -52.98 -48.09 -17.49
C LEU A 803 -53.04 -49.38 -16.66
N GLN A 804 -52.34 -49.46 -15.52
CA GLN A 804 -52.44 -50.59 -14.60
C GLN A 804 -53.83 -50.70 -13.96
N ILE A 805 -54.41 -49.57 -13.52
CA ILE A 805 -55.76 -49.51 -12.96
C ILE A 805 -56.79 -49.91 -14.02
N LYS A 806 -56.66 -49.37 -15.24
CA LYS A 806 -57.50 -49.71 -16.39
C LYS A 806 -57.43 -51.21 -16.70
N ARG A 807 -56.23 -51.79 -16.79
CA ARG A 807 -56.07 -53.24 -16.99
C ARG A 807 -56.70 -54.07 -15.87
N ARG A 808 -56.62 -53.62 -14.61
CA ARG A 808 -57.29 -54.28 -13.47
C ARG A 808 -58.81 -54.20 -13.58
N LEU A 809 -59.35 -53.05 -13.97
CA LEU A 809 -60.79 -52.85 -14.17
C LEU A 809 -61.30 -53.65 -15.37
N GLU A 810 -60.59 -53.65 -16.49
CA GLU A 810 -60.89 -54.48 -17.66
C GLU A 810 -60.87 -55.97 -17.31
N LYS A 811 -59.91 -56.42 -16.51
CA LYS A 811 -59.85 -57.81 -16.03
C LYS A 811 -61.06 -58.15 -15.13
N LYS A 812 -61.43 -57.25 -14.22
CA LYS A 812 -62.59 -57.41 -13.33
C LYS A 812 -63.91 -57.41 -14.12
N TYR A 813 -64.04 -56.53 -15.11
CA TYR A 813 -65.20 -56.47 -16.01
C TYR A 813 -65.31 -57.72 -16.89
N MET A 814 -64.18 -58.23 -17.40
CA MET A 814 -64.14 -59.49 -18.15
C MET A 814 -64.47 -60.71 -17.29
N GLU A 815 -64.09 -60.71 -16.01
CA GLU A 815 -64.51 -61.74 -15.05
C GLU A 815 -66.01 -61.65 -14.73
N GLU A 816 -66.57 -60.45 -14.52
CA GLU A 816 -68.01 -60.24 -14.36
C GLU A 816 -68.80 -60.64 -15.61
N TYR A 817 -68.30 -60.32 -16.80
CA TYR A 817 -68.91 -60.69 -18.08
C TYR A 817 -68.88 -62.22 -18.28
N LYS A 818 -67.75 -62.88 -17.99
CA LYS A 818 -67.67 -64.36 -17.97
C LYS A 818 -68.67 -64.98 -17.00
N ASN A 819 -68.87 -64.38 -15.82
CA ASN A 819 -69.84 -64.86 -14.84
C ASN A 819 -71.30 -64.63 -15.29
N LYS A 820 -71.59 -63.58 -16.06
CA LYS A 820 -72.91 -63.36 -16.69
C LYS A 820 -73.20 -64.35 -17.82
N ILE A 821 -72.21 -64.75 -18.62
CA ILE A 821 -72.37 -65.77 -19.68
C ILE A 821 -72.62 -67.17 -19.11
N LYS A 822 -72.10 -67.47 -17.91
CA LYS A 822 -72.30 -68.77 -17.25
C LYS A 822 -73.71 -68.99 -16.67
N LYS A 823 -74.65 -68.05 -16.80
CA LYS A 823 -76.07 -68.34 -16.54
C LYS A 823 -76.69 -69.02 -17.78
N PRO A 824 -77.17 -70.27 -17.69
CA PRO A 824 -77.69 -70.99 -18.85
C PRO A 824 -79.08 -70.46 -19.21
N SER A 825 -79.18 -69.64 -20.27
CA SER A 825 -80.45 -69.41 -20.97
C SER A 825 -80.55 -70.43 -22.11
N GLY A 826 -81.39 -71.45 -21.93
CA GLY A 826 -81.68 -72.43 -22.98
C GLY A 826 -82.54 -71.83 -24.09
N ARG A 827 -82.00 -71.75 -25.32
CA ARG A 827 -82.66 -72.08 -26.60
C ARG A 827 -81.73 -71.80 -27.80
N PRO A 828 -81.92 -72.50 -28.94
CA PRO A 828 -80.81 -72.91 -29.80
C PRO A 828 -80.53 -72.00 -31.00
N LYS A 829 -79.32 -72.22 -31.53
CA LYS A 829 -78.62 -71.56 -32.64
C LYS A 829 -79.45 -71.39 -33.92
N LYS A 830 -79.33 -70.21 -34.54
CA LYS A 830 -79.39 -70.06 -36.00
C LYS A 830 -78.13 -69.33 -36.49
N GLN A 831 -77.46 -69.99 -37.41
CA GLN A 831 -76.24 -69.62 -38.10
C GLN A 831 -76.56 -68.59 -39.19
N ARG A 832 -75.76 -67.53 -39.32
CA ARG A 832 -75.52 -66.82 -40.58
C ARG A 832 -74.25 -65.97 -40.49
N ASP A 833 -73.41 -66.17 -41.50
CA ASP A 833 -72.10 -65.57 -41.71
C ASP A 833 -72.17 -64.06 -41.92
N ALA A 834 -71.23 -63.34 -41.31
CA ALA A 834 -70.79 -62.03 -41.79
C ALA A 834 -69.30 -61.86 -41.49
N ARG A 835 -68.50 -61.84 -42.56
CA ARG A 835 -67.06 -61.55 -42.55
C ARG A 835 -66.86 -60.06 -42.30
N VAL A 836 -65.91 -59.71 -41.42
CA VAL A 836 -65.42 -58.33 -41.27
C VAL A 836 -63.94 -58.32 -41.60
N PHE A 837 -63.58 -57.59 -42.65
CA PHE A 837 -62.21 -57.22 -43.00
C PHE A 837 -61.78 -56.02 -42.16
N THR A 838 -60.53 -56.01 -41.71
CA THR A 838 -59.72 -54.78 -41.59
C THR A 838 -58.27 -55.11 -41.93
N ILE A 839 -57.70 -54.29 -42.81
CA ILE A 839 -56.29 -54.29 -43.26
C ILE A 839 -55.66 -53.02 -42.71
N GLY A 840 -54.41 -53.13 -42.23
CA GLY A 840 -53.40 -52.06 -42.27
C GLY A 840 -53.41 -51.09 -41.12
#